data_AF-A0AAN9A5U1-F1
#
_entry.id   AF-A0AAN9A5U1-F1
#
_cell.length_a   1.000
_cell.length_b   1.000
_cell.length_c   1.000
_cell.angle_alpha   90.00
_cell.angle_beta   90.00
_cell.angle_gamma   90.00
#
_symmetry.space_group_name_H-M   'P 1'
#
loop_
_entity.id
_entity.type
_entity.pdbx_description
1 polymer ?
#
loop_
_entity_poly.entity_id
_entity_poly.type
_entity_poly.pdbx_seq_one_letter_code
_entity_poly.pdbx_strand_id
1 'polypeptide(L)'
;PFEWFILLTIFANCVALAVYTPYPNSDSNATNAKLEQIEVIFMVIFTVECVMKIIAYGFALHQGAYIRSVWNFLDFLIVVIGLISGALDALMQGEGGEAGFDVKALRAFRVLRPLRLVSGVPSLQVVLNSILKAMVPLLNIALLVMFVIIIYAIIGLELFSGALHFTCYNNETGNRMEHPHPCDNGTSGFSCSNLNSRDGSISYVCRDGWEGPNYGITNFDNFGLAMLTVFQCITMEGWTDMMYYIADAMGNSWQWIFFVSMIILGAFFVMNLILGVLSGEFSKEREKAQARGDFMKLRKKQQIEEDLRGYLEWITAAEDIEMEGDDKKEQDDGRRLVLPGANNRGALSVASPTSLLLFLPLFSMRNSKAVDAEMDKGEDQDEIQPSWWQKKKKGFDRINRRARRACRKAVKSQAFYWLIIVLVFLNTAVLASEHYRQPDWLSKFQDYTNLFFVVLFTCEMLLKMYSLGFQGYFVSLFNRFDCFVVISSITEVVLTSTEIMPPLGVSVLRCVRLLRVFKVTKYWRSLSNLVASLLNSIQSIASLLLLLFLFIIIFALLGMQVFGGRFNFNPTEDKPRHNFDSFVQAMLTVFQILTGEDWNVVMYDGIRAYGGVATPGIIACVYFIILFICGNYILLNVFLAIAVDNLADADALGDAEEGKEGEEGEGEGQDGEKEGDIGEEGEEKAALNHIALRDGETASHTKVHLDLDDVPEEEKYDEYNEDLGEDGDGEGRAAGACPRRESQQSTAQKVKPLPPFSSFFIFSHTNRFRVFCHRVCNHSLFSNVILVCILISSGMLAAEDPLRSDSQRNTILNYFDIFFTSVFTVEICLKVTAYGFILHPGAFLRSAFNGLDLLVVAVSLISFSFKDGAISVVKILRVLRVLRPLRAINRAKGLKHVVQCVIVAIKTIGNIMLVTCLLEFMFAVIGVQLFKGKFFSCNDSSKKVEADCQGQFVSYTDGDITKPMVEKRVWEKNSFHFDNVAKAMLTLFTVSTFEGWPGLLYVSIDSNTEDVGPVYNYRPMVAVYYIIYIIIIAFFMVNIFVGFVIVTFQSEGEQEYKNCCLDKNQRNCIEFALKAKPVRRYIPKNRFQYKIWWFVTSQPFEYAIFVLIMLNTISLAMKFRGEPEAYTHALDILNLIFTAVFALEFVLKIMAFRFK
;
A
#
# COMPACT_ATOMS: atom_id res chain seq x y z
N PRO A 1 24.19 32.68 -5.77
CA PRO A 1 25.50 31.96 -5.80
C PRO A 1 25.94 31.49 -4.40
N PHE A 2 25.87 32.35 -3.37
CA PHE A 2 26.23 31.99 -2.00
C PHE A 2 25.37 30.83 -1.44
N GLU A 3 24.05 30.84 -1.64
CA GLU A 3 23.18 29.73 -1.25
C GLU A 3 23.55 28.40 -1.92
N TRP A 4 23.82 28.41 -3.23
CA TRP A 4 24.29 27.22 -3.96
C TRP A 4 25.64 26.70 -3.45
N PHE A 5 26.55 27.60 -3.06
CA PHE A 5 27.82 27.22 -2.46
C PHE A 5 27.64 26.55 -1.09
N ILE A 6 26.80 27.11 -0.23
CA ILE A 6 26.48 26.51 1.08
C ILE A 6 25.76 25.17 0.90
N LEU A 7 24.80 25.08 -0.04
CA LEU A 7 24.09 23.84 -0.35
C LEU A 7 25.05 22.72 -0.82
N LEU A 8 25.98 23.05 -1.72
CA LEU A 8 27.03 22.12 -2.17
C LEU A 8 27.94 21.70 -1.00
N THR A 9 28.27 22.64 -0.10
CA THR A 9 29.09 22.37 1.09
C THR A 9 28.38 21.43 2.06
N ILE A 10 27.08 21.63 2.28
CA ILE A 10 26.24 20.72 3.09
C ILE A 10 26.23 19.32 2.45
N PHE A 11 26.00 19.24 1.14
CA PHE A 11 26.02 17.96 0.42
C PHE A 11 27.37 17.25 0.55
N ALA A 12 28.48 17.97 0.36
CA ALA A 12 29.82 17.42 0.54
C ALA A 12 30.09 16.94 1.97
N ASN A 13 29.56 17.65 2.98
CA ASN A 13 29.63 17.22 4.38
C ASN A 13 28.85 15.92 4.61
N CYS A 14 27.65 15.79 4.05
CA CYS A 14 26.87 14.55 4.12
C CYS A 14 27.61 13.37 3.47
N VAL A 15 28.27 13.58 2.32
CA VAL A 15 29.09 12.55 1.67
C VAL A 15 30.28 12.17 2.56
N ALA A 16 30.95 13.14 3.19
CA ALA A 16 32.04 12.86 4.13
C ALA A 16 31.58 12.00 5.33
N LEU A 17 30.39 12.28 5.87
CA LEU A 17 29.78 11.47 6.93
C LEU A 17 29.41 10.05 6.46
N ALA A 18 28.95 9.90 5.22
CA ALA A 18 28.60 8.59 4.64
C ALA A 18 29.81 7.71 4.32
N VAL A 19 30.96 8.31 3.98
CA VAL A 19 32.20 7.57 3.70
C VAL A 19 32.92 7.15 4.98
N TYR A 20 32.61 7.77 6.12
CA TYR A 20 33.19 7.43 7.42
C TYR A 20 32.84 5.99 7.81
N THR A 21 33.84 5.15 8.05
CA THR A 21 33.66 3.75 8.46
C THR A 21 33.93 3.57 9.95
N PRO A 22 32.94 3.27 10.79
CA PRO A 22 33.15 3.00 12.21
C PRO A 22 33.84 1.65 12.42
N TYR A 23 34.92 1.64 13.22
CA TYR A 23 35.62 0.42 13.61
C TYR A 23 35.42 0.10 15.11
N PRO A 24 35.45 -1.18 15.50
CA PRO A 24 35.40 -1.59 16.89
C PRO A 24 36.59 -1.06 17.72
N ASN A 25 36.43 -1.04 19.05
CA ASN A 25 37.52 -0.83 20.02
C ASN A 25 38.36 0.45 19.82
N SER A 26 37.77 1.50 19.26
CA SER A 26 38.45 2.78 18.96
C SER A 26 39.57 2.68 17.92
N ASP A 27 39.54 1.66 17.07
CA ASP A 27 40.43 1.56 15.92
C ASP A 27 40.02 2.56 14.81
N SER A 28 40.93 2.88 13.88
CA SER A 28 40.65 3.81 12.78
C SER A 28 41.56 3.59 11.58
N ASN A 29 41.11 3.99 10.39
CA ASN A 29 41.91 3.94 9.15
C ASN A 29 42.43 5.32 8.73
N ALA A 30 43.37 5.34 7.77
CA ALA A 30 43.94 6.60 7.25
C ALA A 30 42.88 7.52 6.62
N THR A 31 41.83 6.95 6.02
CA THR A 31 40.72 7.70 5.40
C THR A 31 39.93 8.47 6.46
N ASN A 32 39.58 7.84 7.58
CA ASN A 32 38.87 8.47 8.69
C ASN A 32 39.68 9.62 9.29
N ALA A 33 41.00 9.44 9.47
CA ALA A 33 41.86 10.52 9.94
C ALA A 33 41.86 11.73 8.97
N LYS A 34 41.81 11.49 7.66
CA LYS A 34 41.67 12.56 6.66
C LYS A 34 40.28 13.20 6.68
N LEU A 35 39.22 12.41 6.89
CA LEU A 35 37.86 12.93 7.02
C LEU A 35 37.72 13.84 8.25
N GLU A 36 38.31 13.48 9.40
CA GLU A 36 38.32 14.34 10.59
C GLU A 36 39.02 15.69 10.34
N GLN A 37 40.09 15.72 9.53
CA GLN A 37 40.72 16.99 9.10
C GLN A 37 39.79 17.83 8.21
N ILE A 38 39.09 17.18 7.28
CA ILE A 38 38.12 17.84 6.40
C ILE A 38 36.92 18.38 7.21
N GLU A 39 36.51 17.72 8.29
CA GLU A 39 35.41 18.19 9.14
C GLU A 39 35.70 19.56 9.77
N VAL A 40 36.94 19.84 10.14
CA VAL A 40 37.34 21.15 10.66
C VAL A 40 37.10 22.25 9.62
N ILE A 41 37.39 21.96 8.34
CA ILE A 41 37.14 22.91 7.23
C ILE A 41 35.65 23.22 7.11
N PHE A 42 34.79 22.19 7.15
CA PHE A 42 33.33 22.39 7.11
C PHE A 42 32.83 23.22 8.30
N MET A 43 33.32 22.93 9.52
CA MET A 43 32.96 23.69 10.71
C MET A 43 33.36 25.17 10.60
N VAL A 44 34.52 25.49 10.05
CA VAL A 44 34.95 26.87 9.81
C VAL A 44 34.02 27.57 8.83
N ILE A 45 33.69 26.94 7.69
CA ILE A 45 32.78 27.52 6.69
C ILE A 45 31.41 27.83 7.31
N PHE A 46 30.85 26.90 8.09
CA PHE A 46 29.56 27.07 8.73
C PHE A 46 29.57 28.11 9.86
N THR A 47 30.68 28.24 10.57
CA THR A 47 30.85 29.29 11.58
C THR A 47 30.89 30.67 10.92
N VAL A 48 31.63 30.81 9.82
CA VAL A 48 31.68 32.07 9.05
C VAL A 48 30.30 32.42 8.48
N GLU A 49 29.59 31.44 7.90
CA GLU A 49 28.20 31.60 7.45
C GLU A 49 27.28 32.12 8.57
N CYS A 50 27.32 31.47 9.74
CA CYS A 50 26.50 31.83 10.89
C CYS A 50 26.81 33.24 11.39
N VAL A 51 28.09 33.59 11.56
CA VAL A 51 28.53 34.93 11.99
C VAL A 51 28.09 36.00 10.99
N MET A 52 28.25 35.76 9.68
CA MET A 52 27.78 36.70 8.66
C MET A 52 26.27 36.94 8.73
N LYS A 53 25.46 35.87 8.91
CA LYS A 53 24.00 35.98 9.07
C LYS A 53 23.61 36.73 10.35
N ILE A 54 24.31 36.50 11.47
CA ILE A 54 24.06 37.21 12.73
C ILE A 54 24.36 38.70 12.60
N ILE A 55 25.46 39.07 11.93
CA ILE A 55 25.83 40.47 11.68
C ILE A 55 24.79 41.15 10.77
N ALA A 56 24.30 40.44 9.75
CA ALA A 56 23.34 41.00 8.78
C ALA A 56 21.92 41.17 9.33
N TYR A 57 21.39 40.17 10.04
CA TYR A 57 20.00 40.17 10.52
C TYR A 57 19.82 40.68 11.95
N GLY A 58 20.92 40.78 12.71
CA GLY A 58 20.88 41.00 14.16
C GLY A 58 20.54 39.72 14.93
N PHE A 59 20.95 39.65 16.19
CA PHE A 59 20.90 38.40 16.97
C PHE A 59 19.49 37.97 17.40
N ALA A 60 18.79 38.79 18.20
CA ALA A 60 17.51 38.40 18.80
C ALA A 60 16.42 39.50 18.92
N LEU A 61 16.78 40.78 19.00
CA LEU A 61 15.85 41.85 19.42
C LEU A 61 14.87 42.31 18.33
N HIS A 62 15.21 42.16 17.04
CA HIS A 62 14.36 42.60 15.92
C HIS A 62 13.42 41.48 15.43
N GLN A 63 12.28 41.84 14.82
CA GLN A 63 11.32 40.83 14.31
C GLN A 63 11.89 39.97 13.17
N GLY A 64 12.88 40.46 12.43
CA GLY A 64 13.64 39.71 11.42
C GLY A 64 14.97 39.14 11.94
N ALA A 65 15.18 39.10 13.26
CA ALA A 65 16.44 38.65 13.85
C ALA A 65 16.71 37.16 13.59
N TYR A 66 17.99 36.81 13.55
CA TYR A 66 18.48 35.49 13.14
C TYR A 66 17.84 34.33 13.93
N ILE A 67 17.80 34.41 15.27
CA ILE A 67 17.30 33.32 16.14
C ILE A 67 15.77 33.12 16.06
N ARG A 68 15.00 34.11 15.61
CA ARG A 68 13.53 33.96 15.52
C ARG A 68 13.09 33.01 14.41
N SER A 69 13.94 32.76 13.41
CA SER A 69 13.69 31.71 12.43
C SER A 69 14.09 30.35 13.00
N VAL A 70 13.16 29.40 13.05
CA VAL A 70 13.38 28.02 13.55
C VAL A 70 14.56 27.36 12.81
N TRP A 71 14.69 27.62 11.51
CA TRP A 71 15.75 27.07 10.67
C TRP A 71 17.13 27.63 10.99
N ASN A 72 17.22 28.95 11.19
CA ASN A 72 18.47 29.60 11.58
C ASN A 72 18.89 29.24 13.01
N PHE A 73 17.90 28.99 13.90
CA PHE A 73 18.17 28.50 15.25
C PHE A 73 18.74 27.08 15.24
N LEU A 74 18.21 26.18 14.40
CA LEU A 74 18.78 24.85 14.20
C LEU A 74 20.22 24.94 13.66
N ASP A 75 20.46 25.80 12.66
CA ASP A 75 21.80 26.05 12.12
C ASP A 75 22.77 26.55 13.19
N PHE A 76 22.32 27.50 14.03
CA PHE A 76 23.09 28.02 15.16
C PHE A 76 23.45 26.92 16.17
N LEU A 77 22.47 26.11 16.56
CA LEU A 77 22.65 25.04 17.52
C LEU A 77 23.69 24.03 17.04
N ILE A 78 23.63 23.63 15.77
CA ILE A 78 24.58 22.68 15.17
C ILE A 78 26.02 23.25 15.20
N VAL A 79 26.19 24.52 14.86
CA VAL A 79 27.51 25.18 14.89
C VAL A 79 28.04 25.26 16.32
N VAL A 80 27.21 25.66 17.28
CA VAL A 80 27.60 25.78 18.71
C VAL A 80 27.99 24.43 19.30
N ILE A 81 27.19 23.38 19.09
CA ILE A 81 27.52 22.02 19.57
C ILE A 81 28.83 21.54 18.94
N GLY A 82 29.03 21.78 17.64
CA GLY A 82 30.27 21.42 16.95
C GLY A 82 31.51 22.15 17.48
N LEU A 83 31.38 23.44 17.81
CA LEU A 83 32.46 24.22 18.43
C LEU A 83 32.77 23.74 19.86
N ILE A 84 31.72 23.45 20.66
CA ILE A 84 31.88 22.90 22.00
C ILE A 84 32.58 21.53 21.96
N SER A 85 32.16 20.64 21.06
CA SER A 85 32.80 19.33 20.87
C SER A 85 34.27 19.47 20.49
N GLY A 86 34.61 20.34 19.54
CA GLY A 86 36.00 20.57 19.14
C GLY A 86 36.85 21.20 20.25
N ALA A 87 36.28 22.13 21.03
CA ALA A 87 36.95 22.74 22.17
C ALA A 87 37.18 21.73 23.30
N LEU A 88 36.21 20.86 23.58
CA LEU A 88 36.31 19.81 24.59
C LEU A 88 37.37 18.76 24.21
N ASP A 89 37.39 18.33 22.94
CA ASP A 89 38.41 17.43 22.40
C ASP A 89 39.82 18.05 22.53
N ALA A 90 39.98 19.36 22.28
CA ALA A 90 41.26 20.05 22.42
C ALA A 90 41.69 20.26 23.88
N LEU A 91 40.76 20.54 24.79
CA LEU A 91 41.03 20.72 26.23
C LEU A 91 41.41 19.39 26.92
N MET A 92 40.75 18.29 26.54
CA MET A 92 40.95 16.98 27.16
C MET A 92 42.22 16.25 26.69
N GLN A 93 42.89 16.72 25.63
CA GLN A 93 44.20 16.21 25.22
C GLN A 93 45.37 16.77 26.06
N GLY A 94 45.10 17.66 27.03
CA GLY A 94 46.11 18.43 27.77
C GLY A 94 46.72 17.77 29.02
N GLU A 95 45.98 16.96 29.79
CA GLU A 95 46.52 16.35 31.02
C GLU A 95 45.91 14.96 31.25
N GLY A 96 46.76 13.97 31.52
CA GLY A 96 46.34 12.60 31.75
C GLY A 96 45.41 12.47 32.96
N GLY A 97 44.29 11.77 32.78
CA GLY A 97 43.38 11.47 33.88
C GLY A 97 42.13 10.74 33.40
N GLU A 98 41.99 9.50 33.84
CA GLU A 98 40.81 8.66 33.69
C GLU A 98 39.56 9.33 34.25
N ALA A 99 38.82 10.04 33.40
CA ALA A 99 37.39 10.33 33.52
C ALA A 99 36.91 10.96 32.20
N GLY A 100 37.09 10.24 31.10
CA GLY A 100 36.60 10.67 29.79
C GLY A 100 35.09 10.65 29.77
N PHE A 101 34.44 11.80 29.93
CA PHE A 101 33.09 11.99 29.40
C PHE A 101 33.09 11.50 27.95
N ASP A 102 32.12 10.69 27.55
CA ASP A 102 32.13 9.99 26.26
C ASP A 102 31.96 11.01 25.11
N VAL A 103 33.06 11.67 24.71
CA VAL A 103 33.06 12.71 23.67
C VAL A 103 32.57 12.13 22.33
N LYS A 104 32.59 10.80 22.18
CA LYS A 104 31.95 10.06 21.08
C LYS A 104 30.44 10.33 21.01
N ALA A 105 29.73 10.46 22.13
CA ALA A 105 28.32 10.80 22.14
C ALA A 105 28.07 12.23 21.60
N LEU A 106 29.01 13.17 21.83
CA LEU A 106 28.93 14.51 21.25
C LEU A 106 29.21 14.52 19.74
N ARG A 107 30.00 13.57 19.23
CA ARG A 107 30.21 13.36 17.77
C ARG A 107 28.92 12.92 17.08
N ALA A 108 28.02 12.21 17.77
CA ALA A 108 26.74 11.81 17.20
C ALA A 108 25.87 13.02 16.77
N PHE A 109 25.95 14.18 17.44
CA PHE A 109 25.22 15.39 17.03
C PHE A 109 25.63 15.95 15.67
N ARG A 110 26.80 15.56 15.13
CA ARG A 110 27.21 15.90 13.76
C ARG A 110 26.23 15.35 12.72
N VAL A 111 25.46 14.31 13.07
CA VAL A 111 24.41 13.72 12.22
C VAL A 111 23.20 14.63 12.02
N LEU A 112 23.08 15.73 12.75
CA LEU A 112 22.02 16.72 12.53
C LEU A 112 22.33 17.67 11.36
N ARG A 113 23.58 17.69 10.86
CA ARG A 113 24.00 18.56 9.73
C ARG A 113 23.22 18.34 8.42
N PRO A 114 22.80 17.12 8.03
CA PRO A 114 21.93 16.92 6.87
C PRO A 114 20.58 17.64 6.98
N LEU A 115 20.07 17.96 8.18
CA LEU A 115 18.83 18.74 8.35
C LEU A 115 18.97 20.18 7.82
N ARG A 116 20.20 20.69 7.66
CA ARG A 116 20.46 21.98 7.02
C ARG A 116 20.11 21.97 5.52
N LEU A 117 19.99 20.78 4.91
CA LEU A 117 19.44 20.66 3.56
C LEU A 117 17.98 21.12 3.50
N VAL A 118 17.21 20.89 4.57
CA VAL A 118 15.80 21.34 4.68
C VAL A 118 15.73 22.87 4.80
N SER A 119 16.67 23.50 5.53
CA SER A 119 16.73 24.97 5.59
C SER A 119 17.14 25.58 4.25
N GLY A 120 17.92 24.88 3.43
CA GLY A 120 18.34 25.32 2.10
C GLY A 120 17.32 25.12 0.96
N VAL A 121 16.34 24.21 1.11
CA VAL A 121 15.38 23.84 0.05
C VAL A 121 13.94 24.24 0.44
N PRO A 122 13.37 25.31 -0.14
CA PRO A 122 12.05 25.82 0.25
C PRO A 122 10.90 24.81 0.11
N SER A 123 10.93 23.96 -0.92
CA SER A 123 9.90 22.94 -1.13
C SER A 123 9.85 21.93 0.02
N LEU A 124 11.00 21.54 0.59
CA LEU A 124 11.06 20.64 1.75
C LEU A 124 10.48 21.28 3.02
N GLN A 125 10.66 22.60 3.21
CA GLN A 125 10.09 23.33 4.35
C GLN A 125 8.57 23.33 4.31
N VAL A 126 7.97 23.54 3.14
CA VAL A 126 6.52 23.52 2.95
C VAL A 126 5.98 22.14 3.30
N VAL A 127 6.62 21.09 2.78
CA VAL A 127 6.23 19.70 3.05
C VAL A 127 6.34 19.33 4.53
N LEU A 128 7.46 19.67 5.19
CA LEU A 128 7.63 19.37 6.62
C LEU A 128 6.58 20.09 7.48
N ASN A 129 6.29 21.36 7.17
CA ASN A 129 5.27 22.13 7.89
C ASN A 129 3.86 21.52 7.72
N SER A 130 3.54 21.00 6.54
CA SER A 130 2.27 20.28 6.31
C SER A 130 2.18 19.00 7.14
N ILE A 131 3.27 18.23 7.19
CA ILE A 131 3.35 17.00 8.01
C ILE A 131 3.19 17.36 9.50
N LEU A 132 3.92 18.34 10.02
CA LEU A 132 3.82 18.73 11.44
C LEU A 132 2.42 19.19 11.84
N LYS A 133 1.68 19.85 10.94
CA LYS A 133 0.28 20.22 11.19
C LYS A 133 -0.64 19.01 11.24
N ALA A 134 -0.42 18.01 10.39
CA ALA A 134 -1.18 16.76 10.39
C ALA A 134 -0.93 15.89 11.64
N MET A 135 0.18 16.11 12.35
CA MET A 135 0.51 15.36 13.57
C MET A 135 -0.37 15.74 14.77
N VAL A 136 -0.84 17.00 14.85
CA VAL A 136 -1.54 17.50 16.04
C VAL A 136 -2.83 16.72 16.34
N PRO A 137 -3.73 16.44 15.36
CA PRO A 137 -4.94 15.65 15.60
C PRO A 137 -4.64 14.20 16.01
N LEU A 138 -3.50 13.65 15.58
CA LEU A 138 -3.08 12.29 15.93
C LEU A 138 -2.62 12.16 17.38
N LEU A 139 -2.26 13.26 18.05
CA LEU A 139 -1.82 13.20 19.45
C LEU A 139 -2.88 12.58 20.36
N ASN A 140 -4.17 12.85 20.11
CA ASN A 140 -5.28 12.24 20.84
C ASN A 140 -5.34 10.73 20.65
N ILE A 141 -5.07 10.25 19.44
CA ILE A 141 -5.01 8.80 19.16
C ILE A 141 -3.76 8.20 19.80
N ALA A 142 -2.61 8.86 19.71
CA ALA A 142 -1.37 8.40 20.34
C ALA A 142 -1.54 8.25 21.86
N LEU A 143 -2.29 9.15 22.52
CA LEU A 143 -2.65 9.01 23.93
C LEU A 143 -3.54 7.79 24.20
N LEU A 144 -4.51 7.51 23.33
CA LEU A 144 -5.35 6.30 23.42
C LEU A 144 -4.49 5.02 23.26
N VAL A 145 -3.59 4.99 22.28
CA VAL A 145 -2.69 3.85 22.05
C VAL A 145 -1.78 3.61 23.24
N MET A 146 -1.18 4.68 23.77
CA MET A 146 -0.34 4.60 24.96
C MET A 146 -1.13 4.03 26.15
N PHE A 147 -2.38 4.47 26.35
CA PHE A 147 -3.25 3.93 27.39
C PHE A 147 -3.56 2.43 27.20
N VAL A 148 -3.83 1.99 25.97
CA VAL A 148 -4.04 0.57 25.64
C VAL A 148 -2.78 -0.25 25.93
N ILE A 149 -1.60 0.25 25.55
CA ILE A 149 -0.31 -0.38 25.86
C ILE A 149 -0.13 -0.54 27.37
N ILE A 150 -0.39 0.51 28.16
CA ILE A 150 -0.26 0.45 29.62
C ILE A 150 -1.18 -0.60 30.22
N ILE A 151 -2.46 -0.67 29.79
CA ILE A 151 -3.41 -1.67 30.29
C ILE A 151 -2.90 -3.08 30.01
N TYR A 152 -2.52 -3.38 28.76
CA TYR A 152 -2.05 -4.73 28.39
C TYR A 152 -0.70 -5.06 29.04
N ALA A 153 0.17 -4.07 29.27
CA ALA A 153 1.43 -4.26 29.97
C ALA A 153 1.21 -4.62 31.44
N ILE A 154 0.29 -3.95 32.15
CA ILE A 154 -0.05 -4.27 33.54
C ILE A 154 -0.73 -5.65 33.62
N ILE A 155 -1.68 -5.95 32.73
CA ILE A 155 -2.33 -7.27 32.68
C ILE A 155 -1.29 -8.37 32.40
N GLY A 156 -0.38 -8.15 31.44
CA GLY A 156 0.68 -9.11 31.12
C GLY A 156 1.67 -9.31 32.27
N LEU A 157 2.06 -8.24 32.96
CA LEU A 157 2.90 -8.27 34.17
C LEU A 157 2.22 -9.12 35.28
N GLU A 158 0.93 -8.93 35.52
CA GLU A 158 0.21 -9.69 36.54
C GLU A 158 0.02 -11.17 36.18
N LEU A 159 -0.22 -11.48 34.91
CA LEU A 159 -0.51 -12.84 34.45
C LEU A 159 0.73 -13.69 34.20
N PHE A 160 1.83 -13.08 33.72
CA PHE A 160 2.96 -13.81 33.11
C PHE A 160 4.32 -13.50 33.75
N SER A 161 4.39 -12.67 34.80
CA SER A 161 5.66 -12.38 35.49
C SER A 161 6.36 -13.65 35.95
N GLY A 162 7.65 -13.80 35.62
CA GLY A 162 8.48 -14.93 36.03
C GLY A 162 8.22 -16.26 35.30
N ALA A 163 7.24 -16.34 34.38
CA ALA A 163 6.90 -17.59 33.69
C ALA A 163 7.98 -18.04 32.67
N LEU A 164 8.75 -17.10 32.12
CA LEU A 164 9.60 -17.32 30.94
C LEU A 164 11.06 -17.73 31.26
N HIS A 165 11.37 -18.12 32.49
CA HIS A 165 12.74 -18.42 32.93
C HIS A 165 13.07 -19.90 33.06
N PHE A 166 12.07 -20.75 32.85
CA PHE A 166 12.23 -22.20 32.83
C PHE A 166 12.59 -22.64 31.41
N THR A 167 13.69 -23.39 31.26
CA THR A 167 14.06 -24.01 29.98
C THR A 167 14.62 -25.42 30.19
N CYS A 168 14.77 -26.17 29.11
CA CYS A 168 15.28 -27.53 29.15
C CYS A 168 16.82 -27.54 29.31
N TYR A 169 17.28 -28.17 30.39
CA TYR A 169 18.69 -28.44 30.66
C TYR A 169 18.96 -29.93 30.52
N ASN A 170 20.10 -30.29 29.92
CA ASN A 170 20.54 -31.68 29.91
C ASN A 170 20.89 -32.12 31.35
N ASN A 171 20.32 -33.24 31.78
CA ASN A 171 20.43 -33.73 33.15
C ASN A 171 21.86 -34.10 33.55
N GLU A 172 22.68 -34.55 32.59
CA GLU A 172 24.05 -35.00 32.84
C GLU A 172 25.07 -33.87 32.70
N THR A 173 24.98 -33.09 31.62
CA THR A 173 25.98 -32.03 31.33
C THR A 173 25.66 -30.71 32.01
N GLY A 174 24.41 -30.51 32.44
CA GLY A 174 23.95 -29.22 32.98
C GLY A 174 23.92 -28.10 31.93
N ASN A 175 24.14 -28.42 30.66
CA ASN A 175 24.09 -27.44 29.57
C ASN A 175 22.63 -27.19 29.15
N ARG A 176 22.38 -25.95 28.74
CA ARG A 176 21.11 -25.54 28.12
C ARG A 176 20.97 -26.18 26.74
N MET A 177 19.73 -26.35 26.29
CA MET A 177 19.45 -26.70 24.90
C MET A 177 19.89 -25.59 23.93
N GLU A 178 20.39 -25.97 22.75
CA GLU A 178 20.93 -25.07 21.71
C GLU A 178 19.90 -24.04 21.22
N HIS A 179 18.64 -24.44 21.07
CA HIS A 179 17.51 -23.55 20.82
C HIS A 179 16.61 -23.50 22.05
N PRO A 180 16.93 -22.66 23.05
CA PRO A 180 16.18 -22.63 24.28
C PRO A 180 14.78 -22.08 24.02
N HIS A 181 13.78 -22.78 24.53
CA HIS A 181 12.41 -22.30 24.61
C HIS A 181 11.86 -22.57 26.01
N PRO A 182 10.76 -21.89 26.40
CA PRO A 182 10.15 -22.09 27.70
C PRO A 182 9.67 -23.53 27.89
N CYS A 183 9.72 -24.01 29.14
CA CYS A 183 9.17 -25.31 29.50
C CYS A 183 8.35 -25.24 30.77
N ASP A 184 7.47 -26.22 30.93
CA ASP A 184 6.65 -26.43 32.12
C ASP A 184 7.05 -27.76 32.79
N ASN A 185 7.20 -27.74 34.11
CA ASN A 185 7.34 -28.97 34.90
C ASN A 185 5.98 -29.67 35.12
N GLY A 186 4.87 -28.97 34.84
CA GLY A 186 3.51 -29.47 34.85
C GLY A 186 3.10 -30.23 33.58
N THR A 187 1.82 -30.62 33.51
CA THR A 187 1.23 -31.38 32.39
C THR A 187 0.61 -30.51 31.30
N SER A 188 0.61 -29.18 31.47
CA SER A 188 -0.12 -28.22 30.63
C SER A 188 0.74 -27.58 29.55
N GLY A 189 1.97 -27.20 29.88
CA GLY A 189 2.92 -26.61 28.93
C GLY A 189 3.80 -27.64 28.24
N PHE A 190 4.91 -27.17 27.68
CA PHE A 190 5.87 -28.01 27.00
C PHE A 190 6.69 -28.84 27.99
N SER A 191 6.62 -30.17 27.85
CA SER A 191 7.43 -31.09 28.65
C SER A 191 8.73 -31.45 27.94
N CYS A 192 9.87 -31.13 28.57
CA CYS A 192 11.21 -31.53 28.11
C CYS A 192 11.35 -33.06 27.97
N SER A 193 10.50 -33.85 28.62
CA SER A 193 10.51 -35.31 28.55
C SER A 193 10.26 -35.86 27.14
N ASN A 194 9.57 -35.09 26.28
CA ASN A 194 9.30 -35.48 24.90
C ASN A 194 10.56 -35.49 24.02
N LEU A 195 11.61 -34.76 24.43
CA LEU A 195 12.90 -34.69 23.75
C LEU A 195 13.85 -35.82 24.18
N ASN A 196 13.47 -36.63 25.16
CA ASN A 196 14.30 -37.71 25.65
C ASN A 196 14.40 -38.82 24.59
N SER A 197 15.64 -39.21 24.27
CA SER A 197 15.88 -40.31 23.33
C SER A 197 15.44 -41.65 23.94
N ARG A 198 14.84 -42.54 23.13
CA ARG A 198 14.41 -43.88 23.57
C ARG A 198 15.56 -44.76 24.08
N ASP A 199 16.79 -44.48 23.64
CA ASP A 199 18.02 -45.14 24.10
C ASP A 199 18.57 -44.61 25.44
N GLY A 200 17.96 -43.57 26.03
CA GLY A 200 18.35 -43.01 27.33
C GLY A 200 19.65 -42.19 27.33
N SER A 201 20.28 -41.98 26.17
CA SER A 201 21.56 -41.24 26.02
C SER A 201 21.43 -39.72 26.19
N ILE A 202 20.23 -39.16 26.08
CA ILE A 202 19.95 -37.72 26.22
C ILE A 202 18.70 -37.57 27.06
N SER A 203 18.84 -36.92 28.22
CA SER A 203 17.75 -36.64 29.16
C SER A 203 17.69 -35.14 29.45
N TYR A 204 16.58 -34.50 29.11
CA TYR A 204 16.33 -33.08 29.38
C TYR A 204 15.35 -32.92 30.56
N VAL A 205 15.69 -32.00 31.46
CA VAL A 205 14.87 -31.64 32.62
C VAL A 205 14.64 -30.13 32.60
N CYS A 206 13.40 -29.72 32.87
CA CYS A 206 13.02 -28.32 32.93
C CYS A 206 13.55 -27.71 34.25
N ARG A 207 14.40 -26.68 34.15
CA ARG A 207 15.00 -25.99 35.31
C ARG A 207 14.94 -24.47 35.12
N ASP A 208 14.86 -23.76 36.25
CA ASP A 208 15.03 -22.30 36.31
C ASP A 208 16.52 -21.93 36.15
N GLY A 209 16.80 -20.71 35.71
CA GLY A 209 18.16 -20.19 35.47
C GLY A 209 18.38 -19.67 34.05
N TRP A 210 17.35 -19.61 33.23
CA TRP A 210 17.42 -18.94 31.92
C TRP A 210 17.05 -17.46 32.05
N GLU A 211 17.77 -16.59 31.34
CA GLU A 211 17.50 -15.15 31.30
C GLU A 211 16.16 -14.84 30.59
N GLY A 212 15.66 -15.76 29.80
CA GLY A 212 14.41 -15.65 29.04
C GLY A 212 14.64 -15.53 27.52
N PRO A 213 13.57 -15.55 26.72
CA PRO A 213 13.65 -15.45 25.27
C PRO A 213 14.34 -14.15 24.81
N ASN A 214 14.99 -14.19 23.64
CA ASN A 214 15.66 -13.05 23.03
C ASN A 214 16.62 -12.32 23.99
N TYR A 215 17.49 -13.08 24.67
CA TYR A 215 18.46 -12.56 25.66
C TYR A 215 17.81 -11.82 26.84
N GLY A 216 16.62 -12.28 27.27
CA GLY A 216 15.87 -11.68 28.37
C GLY A 216 15.23 -10.32 28.05
N ILE A 217 15.10 -9.95 26.77
CA ILE A 217 14.47 -8.69 26.34
C ILE A 217 12.95 -8.82 26.31
N THR A 218 12.44 -9.92 25.75
CA THR A 218 11.00 -10.16 25.61
C THR A 218 10.48 -10.96 26.80
N ASN A 219 10.05 -10.25 27.84
CA ASN A 219 9.41 -10.82 29.03
C ASN A 219 8.43 -9.85 29.69
N PHE A 220 7.72 -10.35 30.71
CA PHE A 220 6.76 -9.60 31.51
C PHE A 220 7.22 -9.45 32.97
N ASP A 221 8.54 -9.37 33.21
CA ASP A 221 9.07 -9.33 34.58
C ASP A 221 8.94 -7.95 35.23
N ASN A 222 9.04 -6.90 34.43
CA ASN A 222 9.03 -5.52 34.87
C ASN A 222 8.07 -4.73 33.98
N PHE A 223 7.45 -3.67 34.49
CA PHE A 223 6.56 -2.83 33.69
C PHE A 223 7.19 -2.29 32.40
N GLY A 224 8.47 -1.87 32.42
CA GLY A 224 9.15 -1.37 31.22
C GLY A 224 9.36 -2.44 30.12
N LEU A 225 9.71 -3.66 30.51
CA LEU A 225 9.89 -4.79 29.58
C LEU A 225 8.54 -5.32 29.07
N ALA A 226 7.53 -5.36 29.95
CA ALA A 226 6.15 -5.65 29.56
C ALA A 226 5.63 -4.62 28.55
N MET A 227 5.89 -3.33 28.76
CA MET A 227 5.52 -2.26 27.84
C MET A 227 6.23 -2.40 26.48
N LEU A 228 7.52 -2.74 26.47
CA LEU A 228 8.28 -2.99 25.24
C LEU A 228 7.75 -4.21 24.47
N THR A 229 7.47 -5.30 25.17
CA THR A 229 6.93 -6.54 24.58
C THR A 229 5.52 -6.32 24.02
N VAL A 230 4.66 -5.59 24.74
CA VAL A 230 3.32 -5.21 24.27
C VAL A 230 3.40 -4.27 23.07
N PHE A 231 4.30 -3.29 23.09
CA PHE A 231 4.55 -2.42 21.94
C PHE A 231 4.95 -3.25 20.73
N GLN A 232 5.91 -4.17 20.88
CA GLN A 232 6.32 -5.09 19.82
C GLN A 232 5.12 -5.88 19.27
N CYS A 233 4.31 -6.49 20.13
CA CYS A 233 3.15 -7.24 19.66
C CYS A 233 2.11 -6.37 18.93
N ILE A 234 1.88 -5.14 19.39
CA ILE A 234 0.93 -4.20 18.74
C ILE A 234 1.43 -3.76 17.35
N THR A 235 2.75 -3.74 17.12
CA THR A 235 3.28 -3.51 15.77
C THR A 235 3.06 -4.68 14.80
N MET A 236 2.47 -5.79 15.26
CA MET A 236 2.21 -7.03 14.51
C MET A 236 3.47 -7.82 14.10
N GLU A 237 4.61 -7.56 14.75
CA GLU A 237 5.88 -8.26 14.51
C GLU A 237 6.28 -9.13 15.71
N GLY A 238 6.65 -10.40 15.48
CA GLY A 238 7.03 -11.37 16.52
C GLY A 238 5.97 -11.65 17.61
N TRP A 239 4.70 -11.28 17.39
CA TRP A 239 3.63 -11.44 18.40
C TRP A 239 3.20 -12.89 18.58
N THR A 240 3.26 -13.70 17.51
CA THR A 240 2.98 -15.14 17.55
C THR A 240 4.05 -15.89 18.32
N ASP A 241 5.32 -15.51 18.18
CA ASP A 241 6.42 -16.12 18.93
C ASP A 241 6.23 -15.90 20.42
N MET A 242 5.84 -14.67 20.81
CA MET A 242 5.52 -14.36 22.20
C MET A 242 4.32 -15.16 22.71
N MET A 243 3.28 -15.34 21.89
CA MET A 243 2.14 -16.19 22.22
C MET A 243 2.56 -17.66 22.41
N TYR A 244 3.43 -18.18 21.55
CA TYR A 244 3.94 -19.55 21.64
C TYR A 244 4.86 -19.74 22.84
N TYR A 245 5.73 -18.78 23.17
CA TYR A 245 6.55 -18.84 24.38
C TYR A 245 5.70 -18.92 25.66
N ILE A 246 4.61 -18.14 25.74
CA ILE A 246 3.68 -18.23 26.87
C ILE A 246 2.88 -19.54 26.85
N ALA A 247 2.52 -20.03 25.66
CA ALA A 247 1.83 -21.30 25.53
C ALA A 247 2.70 -22.49 25.96
N ASP A 248 4.00 -22.45 25.67
CA ASP A 248 4.96 -23.46 26.10
C ASP A 248 5.22 -23.39 27.61
N ALA A 249 5.20 -22.19 28.20
CA ALA A 249 5.40 -22.01 29.64
C ALA A 249 4.17 -22.40 30.50
N MET A 250 2.94 -22.16 30.03
CA MET A 250 1.72 -22.28 30.85
C MET A 250 0.57 -23.09 30.19
N GLY A 251 0.76 -23.59 28.98
CA GLY A 251 -0.27 -24.27 28.17
C GLY A 251 -1.05 -23.34 27.23
N ASN A 252 -1.96 -23.89 26.41
CA ASN A 252 -2.68 -23.15 25.35
C ASN A 252 -4.21 -23.08 25.55
N SER A 253 -4.68 -22.96 26.79
CA SER A 253 -6.13 -23.01 27.09
C SER A 253 -6.82 -21.65 26.89
N TRP A 254 -6.25 -20.59 27.44
CA TRP A 254 -6.85 -19.24 27.49
C TRP A 254 -5.88 -18.12 27.07
N GLN A 255 -4.58 -18.42 27.01
CA GLN A 255 -3.50 -17.46 26.77
C GLN A 255 -3.64 -16.75 25.42
N TRP A 256 -4.10 -17.47 24.39
CA TRP A 256 -4.40 -16.91 23.07
C TRP A 256 -5.44 -15.77 23.12
N ILE A 257 -6.36 -15.75 24.09
CA ILE A 257 -7.37 -14.69 24.24
C ILE A 257 -6.69 -13.35 24.54
N PHE A 258 -5.65 -13.35 25.39
CA PHE A 258 -4.88 -12.15 25.70
C PHE A 258 -4.25 -11.58 24.42
N PHE A 259 -3.49 -12.39 23.67
CA PHE A 259 -2.80 -11.94 22.47
C PHE A 259 -3.75 -11.57 21.33
N VAL A 260 -4.78 -12.38 21.05
CA VAL A 260 -5.76 -12.08 19.99
C VAL A 260 -6.56 -10.82 20.30
N SER A 261 -6.98 -10.61 21.55
CA SER A 261 -7.67 -9.36 21.93
C SER A 261 -6.75 -8.13 21.80
N MET A 262 -5.47 -8.28 22.17
CA MET A 262 -4.46 -7.23 22.03
C MET A 262 -4.22 -6.85 20.57
N ILE A 263 -4.15 -7.81 19.64
CA ILE A 263 -4.00 -7.50 18.20
C ILE A 263 -5.26 -6.81 17.64
N ILE A 264 -6.46 -7.27 18.01
CA ILE A 264 -7.71 -6.67 17.52
C ILE A 264 -7.88 -5.23 18.02
N LEU A 265 -7.70 -5.00 19.33
CA LEU A 265 -7.93 -3.69 19.95
C LEU A 265 -6.72 -2.76 19.83
N GLY A 266 -5.51 -3.28 19.97
CA GLY A 266 -4.27 -2.51 19.98
C GLY A 266 -3.67 -2.25 18.60
N ALA A 267 -3.81 -3.17 17.64
CA ALA A 267 -3.28 -3.00 16.29
C ALA A 267 -4.38 -2.60 15.29
N PHE A 268 -5.36 -3.47 15.03
CA PHE A 268 -6.34 -3.22 13.95
C PHE A 268 -7.25 -2.01 14.21
N PHE A 269 -7.80 -1.90 15.42
CA PHE A 269 -8.67 -0.76 15.75
C PHE A 269 -7.90 0.57 15.73
N VAL A 270 -6.68 0.58 16.27
CA VAL A 270 -5.80 1.75 16.28
C VAL A 270 -5.42 2.18 14.86
N MET A 271 -4.98 1.25 14.01
CA MET A 271 -4.62 1.55 12.62
C MET A 271 -5.82 2.14 11.86
N ASN A 272 -7.02 1.62 12.07
CA ASN A 272 -8.24 2.17 11.48
C ASN A 272 -8.56 3.60 11.99
N LEU A 273 -8.34 3.89 13.27
CA LEU A 273 -8.50 5.25 13.82
C LEU A 273 -7.47 6.22 13.23
N ILE A 274 -6.20 5.82 13.13
CA ILE A 274 -5.13 6.64 12.55
C ILE A 274 -5.45 6.95 11.08
N LEU A 275 -5.81 5.93 10.29
CA LEU A 275 -6.20 6.09 8.89
C LEU A 275 -7.44 6.99 8.75
N GLY A 276 -8.45 6.80 9.61
CA GLY A 276 -9.67 7.61 9.59
C GLY A 276 -9.43 9.09 9.91
N VAL A 277 -8.64 9.39 10.95
CA VAL A 277 -8.31 10.78 11.33
C VAL A 277 -7.45 11.45 10.27
N LEU A 278 -6.41 10.77 9.75
CA LEU A 278 -5.59 11.36 8.71
C LEU A 278 -6.37 11.54 7.40
N SER A 279 -7.17 10.57 6.97
CA SER A 279 -8.06 10.71 5.81
C SER A 279 -8.99 11.91 5.97
N GLY A 280 -9.54 12.14 7.17
CA GLY A 280 -10.34 13.31 7.49
C GLY A 280 -9.57 14.64 7.40
N GLU A 281 -8.33 14.70 7.92
CA GLU A 281 -7.51 15.91 7.83
C GLU A 281 -7.03 16.21 6.41
N PHE A 282 -6.61 15.19 5.65
CA PHE A 282 -6.28 15.35 4.23
C PHE A 282 -7.48 15.78 3.39
N SER A 283 -8.67 15.25 3.67
CA SER A 283 -9.92 15.68 3.00
C SER A 283 -10.21 17.16 3.26
N LYS A 284 -10.04 17.64 4.51
CA LYS A 284 -10.19 19.07 4.84
C LYS A 284 -9.16 19.95 4.11
N GLU A 285 -7.91 19.51 4.02
CA GLU A 285 -6.88 20.25 3.28
C GLU A 285 -7.16 20.28 1.76
N ARG A 286 -7.70 19.18 1.20
CA ARG A 286 -8.18 19.13 -0.18
C ARG A 286 -9.33 20.11 -0.42
N GLU A 287 -10.35 20.14 0.44
CA GLU A 287 -11.49 21.08 0.32
C GLU A 287 -11.01 22.53 0.33
N LYS A 288 -10.03 22.87 1.17
CA LYS A 288 -9.41 24.21 1.17
C LYS A 288 -8.66 24.51 -0.14
N ALA A 289 -7.97 23.53 -0.72
CA ALA A 289 -7.29 23.69 -2.02
C ALA A 289 -8.30 23.85 -3.18
N GLN A 290 -9.41 23.09 -3.15
CA GLN A 290 -10.52 23.25 -4.07
C GLN A 290 -11.14 24.64 -3.98
N ALA A 291 -11.41 25.13 -2.77
CA ALA A 291 -11.96 26.48 -2.54
C ALA A 291 -11.03 27.61 -3.04
N ARG A 292 -9.71 27.38 -3.09
CA ARG A 292 -8.74 28.34 -3.65
C ARG A 292 -8.72 28.37 -5.19
N GLY A 293 -9.36 27.41 -5.85
CA GLY A 293 -9.41 27.31 -7.31
C GLY A 293 -8.17 26.67 -7.95
N ASP A 294 -7.32 25.99 -7.17
CA ASP A 294 -6.10 25.33 -7.68
C ASP A 294 -6.45 24.23 -8.70
N PHE A 295 -7.56 23.52 -8.49
CA PHE A 295 -8.09 22.51 -9.42
C PHE A 295 -8.50 23.10 -10.78
N MET A 296 -9.12 24.28 -10.78
CA MET A 296 -9.46 24.97 -12.03
C MET A 296 -8.19 25.35 -12.80
N LYS A 297 -7.11 25.71 -12.09
CA LYS A 297 -5.83 26.05 -12.70
C LYS A 297 -5.15 24.83 -13.32
N LEU A 298 -5.19 23.67 -12.64
CA LEU A 298 -4.65 22.41 -13.16
C LEU A 298 -5.43 21.93 -14.39
N ARG A 299 -6.77 21.91 -14.31
CA ARG A 299 -7.65 21.55 -15.44
C ARG A 299 -7.40 22.44 -16.66
N LYS A 300 -7.33 23.76 -16.47
CA LYS A 300 -7.00 24.69 -17.57
C LYS A 300 -5.65 24.37 -18.21
N LYS A 301 -4.64 24.01 -17.42
CA LYS A 301 -3.31 23.66 -17.96
C LYS A 301 -3.37 22.38 -18.79
N GLN A 302 -4.04 21.32 -18.29
CA GLN A 302 -4.22 20.06 -19.03
C GLN A 302 -5.00 20.27 -20.33
N GLN A 303 -6.11 21.03 -20.26
CA GLN A 303 -6.92 21.32 -21.43
C GLN A 303 -6.15 22.13 -22.49
N ILE A 304 -5.37 23.14 -22.08
CA ILE A 304 -4.50 23.87 -23.00
C ILE A 304 -3.46 22.94 -23.66
N GLU A 305 -2.93 21.96 -22.93
CA GLU A 305 -1.96 21.01 -23.47
C GLU A 305 -2.59 20.05 -24.48
N GLU A 306 -3.81 19.56 -24.21
CA GLU A 306 -4.61 18.78 -25.15
C GLU A 306 -5.00 19.57 -26.39
N ASP A 307 -5.48 20.81 -26.22
CA ASP A 307 -5.84 21.72 -27.30
C ASP A 307 -4.61 22.05 -28.16
N LEU A 308 -3.48 22.39 -27.53
CA LEU A 308 -2.22 22.66 -28.24
C LEU A 308 -1.78 21.46 -29.08
N ARG A 309 -1.93 20.24 -28.55
CA ARG A 309 -1.64 19.01 -29.27
C ARG A 309 -2.61 18.81 -30.44
N GLY A 310 -3.90 19.04 -30.23
CA GLY A 310 -4.92 18.99 -31.28
C GLY A 310 -4.65 19.99 -32.41
N TYR A 311 -4.31 21.24 -32.06
CA TYR A 311 -3.90 22.24 -33.04
C TYR A 311 -2.63 21.84 -33.79
N LEU A 312 -1.63 21.26 -33.12
CA LEU A 312 -0.43 20.75 -33.77
C LEU A 312 -0.74 19.60 -34.75
N GLU A 313 -1.68 18.73 -34.39
CA GLU A 313 -2.18 17.66 -35.27
C GLU A 313 -2.94 18.21 -36.48
N TRP A 314 -3.75 19.25 -36.31
CA TRP A 314 -4.43 19.92 -37.44
C TRP A 314 -3.45 20.63 -38.36
N ILE A 315 -2.45 21.33 -37.81
CA ILE A 315 -1.40 21.98 -38.59
C ILE A 315 -0.63 20.94 -39.42
N THR A 316 -0.19 19.84 -38.79
CA THR A 316 0.52 18.77 -39.50
C THR A 316 -0.37 18.05 -40.53
N ALA A 317 -1.67 17.91 -40.27
CA ALA A 317 -2.62 17.37 -41.24
C ALA A 317 -2.87 18.34 -42.42
N ALA A 318 -2.91 19.65 -42.18
CA ALA A 318 -3.07 20.67 -43.21
C ALA A 318 -1.85 20.73 -44.13
N GLU A 319 -0.62 20.69 -43.58
CA GLU A 319 0.62 20.57 -44.36
C GLU A 319 0.62 19.32 -45.26
N ASP A 320 0.04 18.21 -44.79
CA ASP A 320 -0.10 16.98 -45.59
C ASP A 320 -1.12 17.15 -46.75
N ILE A 321 -2.20 17.93 -46.56
CA ILE A 321 -3.25 18.17 -47.57
C ILE A 321 -2.80 19.19 -48.63
N GLU A 322 -2.04 20.22 -48.27
CA GLU A 322 -1.46 21.17 -49.25
C GLU A 322 -0.57 20.44 -50.26
N MET A 323 0.19 19.42 -49.81
CA MET A 323 0.94 18.55 -50.72
C MET A 323 0.05 17.71 -51.65
N GLU A 324 -1.21 17.41 -51.31
CA GLU A 324 -2.17 16.77 -52.22
C GLU A 324 -2.76 17.77 -53.24
N GLY A 325 -2.97 19.02 -52.83
CA GLY A 325 -3.41 20.10 -53.70
C GLY A 325 -2.40 20.39 -54.81
N ASP A 326 -1.12 20.44 -54.48
CA ASP A 326 -0.03 20.63 -55.45
C ASP A 326 0.13 19.43 -56.40
N ASP A 327 -0.01 18.20 -55.91
CA ASP A 327 0.05 17.01 -56.76
C ASP A 327 -1.14 16.90 -57.73
N LYS A 328 -2.35 17.34 -57.33
CA LYS A 328 -3.53 17.39 -58.19
C LYS A 328 -3.43 18.52 -59.23
N LYS A 329 -2.94 19.70 -58.84
CA LYS A 329 -2.67 20.82 -59.77
C LYS A 329 -1.60 20.45 -60.79
N GLU A 330 -0.52 19.76 -60.40
CA GLU A 330 0.51 19.28 -61.34
C GLU A 330 0.03 18.14 -62.26
N GLN A 331 -0.94 17.33 -61.84
CA GLN A 331 -1.56 16.30 -62.69
C GLN A 331 -2.51 16.88 -63.74
N ASP A 332 -3.18 17.99 -63.40
CA ASP A 332 -4.08 18.70 -64.30
C ASP A 332 -3.32 19.60 -65.29
N ASP A 333 -2.19 20.21 -64.87
CA ASP A 333 -1.25 20.91 -65.76
C ASP A 333 -0.54 19.95 -66.73
N GLY A 334 -0.34 18.68 -66.36
CA GLY A 334 0.12 17.64 -67.27
C GLY A 334 -0.93 17.21 -68.32
N ARG A 335 -2.21 17.55 -68.12
CA ARG A 335 -3.32 17.29 -69.06
C ARG A 335 -3.74 18.53 -69.85
N ARG A 336 -3.38 19.74 -69.42
CA ARG A 336 -3.57 20.99 -70.17
C ARG A 336 -2.31 21.36 -70.96
N LEU A 337 -2.08 20.65 -72.07
CA LEU A 337 -1.34 21.23 -73.19
C LEU A 337 -2.31 21.36 -74.35
N VAL A 338 -2.52 22.62 -74.78
CA VAL A 338 -3.39 23.14 -75.85
C VAL A 338 -4.80 23.56 -75.42
N LEU A 339 -4.95 24.87 -75.15
CA LEU A 339 -5.87 25.79 -75.83
C LEU A 339 -5.66 27.24 -75.29
N PRO A 340 -5.58 28.27 -76.15
CA PRO A 340 -5.36 29.65 -75.70
C PRO A 340 -6.70 30.37 -75.48
N GLY A 341 -6.81 31.11 -74.37
CA GLY A 341 -7.78 32.20 -74.24
C GLY A 341 -8.50 32.33 -72.90
N ALA A 342 -8.56 33.59 -72.45
CA ALA A 342 -9.53 34.21 -71.54
C ALA A 342 -9.25 34.25 -70.02
N ASN A 343 -8.72 35.42 -69.62
CA ASN A 343 -9.14 36.33 -68.54
C ASN A 343 -9.28 35.88 -67.07
N ASN A 344 -8.42 36.51 -66.25
CA ASN A 344 -8.65 37.20 -64.97
C ASN A 344 -9.65 36.61 -63.96
N ARG A 345 -9.12 36.27 -62.77
CA ARG A 345 -9.47 36.95 -61.49
C ARG A 345 -8.41 36.63 -60.44
N GLY A 346 -7.94 37.67 -59.76
CA GLY A 346 -6.87 37.61 -58.78
C GLY A 346 -7.27 36.92 -57.48
N ALA A 347 -6.31 36.22 -56.88
CA ALA A 347 -6.32 35.86 -55.47
C ALA A 347 -4.91 36.13 -54.92
N LEU A 348 -4.90 36.91 -53.85
CA LEU A 348 -3.78 37.47 -53.11
C LEU A 348 -2.90 36.34 -52.55
N SER A 349 -1.62 36.28 -52.94
CA SER A 349 -0.65 35.37 -52.34
C SER A 349 -0.18 35.93 -50.99
N VAL A 350 -0.60 35.28 -49.89
CA VAL A 350 -0.03 35.54 -48.57
C VAL A 350 1.34 34.86 -48.50
N ALA A 351 2.34 35.66 -48.14
CA ALA A 351 3.73 35.26 -48.01
C ALA A 351 3.96 34.20 -46.92
N SER A 352 5.02 33.42 -47.11
CA SER A 352 5.55 32.38 -46.21
C SER A 352 5.73 32.83 -44.75
N PRO A 353 5.51 31.95 -43.75
CA PRO A 353 6.06 32.13 -42.42
C PRO A 353 7.17 31.10 -42.15
N THR A 354 8.37 31.31 -42.69
CA THR A 354 9.60 30.74 -42.10
C THR A 354 10.15 31.71 -41.08
N SER A 355 9.59 31.72 -39.87
CA SER A 355 10.19 32.33 -38.68
C SER A 355 9.41 31.92 -37.43
N LEU A 356 9.66 30.72 -36.91
CA LEU A 356 9.30 30.33 -35.54
C LEU A 356 10.23 29.22 -35.03
N LEU A 357 11.53 29.47 -35.13
CA LEU A 357 12.54 28.81 -34.30
C LEU A 357 12.84 29.73 -33.11
N LEU A 358 12.08 29.56 -32.03
CA LEU A 358 12.40 30.22 -30.78
C LEU A 358 11.95 29.34 -29.61
N PHE A 359 12.65 28.23 -29.36
CA PHE A 359 12.76 27.60 -28.03
C PHE A 359 14.01 26.72 -27.93
N LEU A 360 15.16 27.36 -27.70
CA LEU A 360 16.32 26.78 -27.02
C LEU A 360 17.02 27.92 -26.26
N PRO A 361 17.24 27.82 -24.94
CA PRO A 361 18.23 28.65 -24.27
C PRO A 361 19.57 27.89 -24.16
N LEU A 362 20.66 28.68 -24.23
CA LEU A 362 22.07 28.37 -23.93
C LEU A 362 22.90 27.66 -25.01
N PHE A 363 23.56 28.44 -25.87
CA PHE A 363 25.01 28.71 -25.71
C PHE A 363 25.52 29.82 -26.64
N SER A 364 26.47 30.60 -26.11
CA SER A 364 27.47 31.42 -26.81
C SER A 364 27.05 32.78 -27.39
N MET A 365 27.41 33.81 -26.62
CA MET A 365 27.57 35.19 -27.07
C MET A 365 28.94 35.33 -27.76
N ARG A 366 28.98 35.65 -29.06
CA ARG A 366 30.16 36.28 -29.68
C ARG A 366 29.79 37.10 -30.93
N ASN A 367 29.52 38.37 -30.65
CA ASN A 367 30.01 39.58 -31.30
C ASN A 367 30.34 39.61 -32.82
N SER A 368 29.84 40.70 -33.42
CA SER A 368 30.43 41.56 -34.46
C SER A 368 30.00 41.41 -35.92
N LYS A 369 29.41 42.53 -36.39
CA LYS A 369 29.75 43.30 -37.62
C LYS A 369 29.37 42.63 -38.95
N ALA A 370 28.87 43.30 -39.97
CA ALA A 370 28.56 44.69 -40.31
C ALA A 370 27.77 44.61 -41.66
N VAL A 371 27.00 45.64 -42.08
CA VAL A 371 27.32 46.52 -43.25
C VAL A 371 27.27 45.72 -44.58
N ASP A 372 26.34 45.89 -45.52
CA ASP A 372 25.90 47.08 -46.29
C ASP A 372 24.68 46.65 -47.16
N ALA A 373 23.63 47.45 -47.34
CA ALA A 373 23.46 48.60 -48.25
C ALA A 373 23.12 48.21 -49.72
N GLU A 374 22.05 48.85 -50.22
CA GLU A 374 21.75 49.15 -51.65
C GLU A 374 21.45 47.97 -52.58
N MET A 375 20.69 48.08 -53.67
CA MET A 375 19.74 49.05 -54.21
C MET A 375 19.08 48.33 -55.41
N ASP A 376 17.85 48.69 -55.68
CA ASP A 376 17.01 48.33 -56.83
C ASP A 376 17.73 48.22 -58.21
N LYS A 377 17.37 47.20 -59.01
CA LYS A 377 17.08 47.30 -60.47
C LYS A 377 16.79 45.94 -61.13
N GLY A 378 15.64 45.88 -61.81
CA GLY A 378 15.52 45.58 -63.25
C GLY A 378 15.83 44.17 -63.77
N GLU A 379 14.76 43.51 -64.25
CA GLU A 379 14.65 42.54 -65.35
C GLU A 379 15.94 41.89 -65.90
N ASP A 380 16.00 40.56 -65.86
CA ASP A 380 16.05 39.73 -67.08
C ASP A 380 15.71 38.26 -66.75
N GLN A 381 14.73 37.72 -67.48
CA GLN A 381 14.37 36.31 -67.48
C GLN A 381 15.41 35.54 -68.29
N ASP A 382 16.43 34.99 -67.62
CA ASP A 382 17.16 33.84 -68.13
C ASP A 382 16.40 32.56 -67.74
N GLU A 383 15.72 31.94 -68.72
CA GLU A 383 15.22 30.57 -68.62
C GLU A 383 16.39 29.60 -68.39
N ILE A 384 16.72 29.35 -67.12
CA ILE A 384 17.57 28.23 -66.74
C ILE A 384 16.79 26.94 -67.03
N GLN A 385 17.08 26.28 -68.16
CA GLN A 385 16.60 24.92 -68.41
C GLN A 385 16.94 24.03 -67.20
N PRO A 386 15.97 23.34 -66.58
CA PRO A 386 16.24 22.50 -65.43
C PRO A 386 17.16 21.35 -65.85
N SER A 387 18.27 21.21 -65.12
CA SER A 387 19.25 20.14 -65.29
C SER A 387 18.56 18.76 -65.34
N TRP A 388 19.08 17.83 -66.15
CA TRP A 388 18.61 16.44 -66.22
C TRP A 388 18.49 15.80 -64.82
N TRP A 389 19.40 16.18 -63.90
CA TRP A 389 19.37 15.80 -62.49
C TRP A 389 18.18 16.38 -61.71
N GLN A 390 17.74 17.62 -62.00
CA GLN A 390 16.55 18.22 -61.39
C GLN A 390 15.26 17.56 -61.88
N LYS A 391 15.18 17.17 -63.16
CA LYS A 391 14.03 16.38 -63.68
C LYS A 391 13.97 14.99 -63.05
N LYS A 392 15.12 14.31 -62.89
CA LYS A 392 15.19 12.99 -62.23
C LYS A 392 14.91 13.07 -60.73
N LYS A 393 15.35 14.15 -60.07
CA LYS A 393 15.03 14.46 -58.66
C LYS A 393 13.53 14.72 -58.47
N LYS A 394 12.89 15.53 -59.33
CA LYS A 394 11.43 15.74 -59.30
C LYS A 394 10.64 14.44 -59.51
N GLY A 395 11.10 13.56 -60.41
CA GLY A 395 10.49 12.23 -60.61
C GLY A 395 10.66 11.30 -59.40
N PHE A 396 11.83 11.30 -58.78
CA PHE A 396 12.12 10.55 -57.56
C PHE A 396 11.31 11.07 -56.36
N ASP A 397 11.19 12.38 -56.21
CA ASP A 397 10.39 13.02 -55.17
C ASP A 397 8.90 12.67 -55.30
N ARG A 398 8.39 12.54 -56.54
CA ARG A 398 7.02 12.13 -56.83
C ARG A 398 6.75 10.67 -56.43
N ILE A 399 7.70 9.77 -56.69
CA ILE A 399 7.63 8.36 -56.26
C ILE A 399 7.77 8.26 -54.73
N ASN A 400 8.67 9.03 -54.13
CA ASN A 400 8.89 9.12 -52.68
C ASN A 400 7.64 9.61 -51.94
N ARG A 401 6.94 10.64 -52.46
CA ARG A 401 5.65 11.11 -51.91
C ARG A 401 4.58 10.02 -51.94
N ARG A 402 4.41 9.33 -53.08
CA ARG A 402 3.44 8.23 -53.21
C ARG A 402 3.78 7.05 -52.29
N ALA A 403 5.06 6.67 -52.19
CA ALA A 403 5.53 5.63 -51.29
C ALA A 403 5.29 6.01 -49.82
N ARG A 404 5.59 7.25 -49.41
CA ARG A 404 5.30 7.75 -48.05
C ARG A 404 3.80 7.70 -47.73
N ARG A 405 2.92 8.07 -48.67
CA ARG A 405 1.46 7.96 -48.49
C ARG A 405 1.00 6.51 -48.34
N ALA A 406 1.48 5.61 -49.19
CA ALA A 406 1.16 4.19 -49.09
C ALA A 406 1.63 3.59 -47.75
N CYS A 407 2.86 3.90 -47.33
CA CYS A 407 3.39 3.51 -46.01
C CYS A 407 2.56 4.09 -44.87
N ARG A 408 2.14 5.37 -44.94
CA ARG A 408 1.30 6.00 -43.91
C ARG A 408 -0.06 5.30 -43.79
N LYS A 409 -0.69 4.96 -44.92
CA LYS A 409 -1.95 4.19 -44.94
C LYS A 409 -1.78 2.79 -44.34
N ALA A 410 -0.63 2.14 -44.57
CA ALA A 410 -0.31 0.86 -43.95
C ALA A 410 -0.09 0.97 -42.43
N VAL A 411 0.70 1.95 -41.96
CA VAL A 411 0.99 2.17 -40.52
C VAL A 411 -0.27 2.48 -39.72
N LYS A 412 -1.19 3.27 -40.29
CA LYS A 412 -2.47 3.61 -39.64
C LYS A 412 -3.53 2.51 -39.77
N SER A 413 -3.24 1.39 -40.43
CA SER A 413 -4.23 0.31 -40.62
C SER A 413 -4.44 -0.52 -39.35
N GLN A 414 -5.68 -1.00 -39.15
CA GLN A 414 -6.02 -1.87 -38.03
C GLN A 414 -5.27 -3.21 -38.07
N ALA A 415 -4.93 -3.70 -39.26
CA ALA A 415 -4.13 -4.91 -39.43
C ALA A 415 -2.69 -4.72 -38.90
N PHE A 416 -2.07 -3.57 -39.18
CA PHE A 416 -0.74 -3.26 -38.66
C PHE A 416 -0.74 -3.14 -37.13
N TYR A 417 -1.79 -2.54 -36.56
CA TYR A 417 -1.99 -2.48 -35.10
C TYR A 417 -2.00 -3.88 -34.46
N TRP A 418 -2.85 -4.81 -34.95
CA TRP A 418 -2.93 -6.16 -34.40
C TRP A 418 -1.65 -6.97 -34.61
N LEU A 419 -1.01 -6.80 -35.76
CA LEU A 419 0.27 -7.46 -36.06
C LEU A 419 1.34 -7.10 -35.03
N ILE A 420 1.50 -5.82 -34.70
CA ILE A 420 2.51 -5.40 -33.72
C ILE A 420 2.19 -5.95 -32.32
N ILE A 421 0.93 -5.93 -31.88
CA ILE A 421 0.54 -6.47 -30.56
C ILE A 421 0.86 -7.97 -30.47
N VAL A 422 0.53 -8.74 -31.50
CA VAL A 422 0.84 -10.18 -31.54
C VAL A 422 2.34 -10.41 -31.49
N LEU A 423 3.14 -9.62 -32.21
CA LEU A 423 4.60 -9.70 -32.16
C LEU A 423 5.16 -9.37 -30.77
N VAL A 424 4.60 -8.37 -30.09
CA VAL A 424 5.00 -8.03 -28.72
C VAL A 424 4.67 -9.17 -27.77
N PHE A 425 3.48 -9.76 -27.84
CA PHE A 425 3.10 -10.89 -26.98
C PHE A 425 3.96 -12.14 -27.23
N LEU A 426 4.24 -12.46 -28.50
CA LEU A 426 5.15 -13.54 -28.86
C LEU A 426 6.57 -13.29 -28.35
N ASN A 427 7.07 -12.05 -28.46
CA ASN A 427 8.37 -11.70 -27.89
C ASN A 427 8.38 -11.90 -26.37
N THR A 428 7.36 -11.41 -25.67
CA THR A 428 7.22 -11.61 -24.22
C THR A 428 7.17 -13.09 -23.84
N ALA A 429 6.44 -13.92 -24.58
CA ALA A 429 6.35 -15.36 -24.34
C ALA A 429 7.71 -16.07 -24.48
N VAL A 430 8.53 -15.63 -25.44
CA VAL A 430 9.90 -16.14 -25.61
C VAL A 430 10.77 -15.75 -24.41
N LEU A 431 10.69 -14.50 -23.95
CA LEU A 431 11.41 -14.07 -22.73
C LEU A 431 10.93 -14.82 -21.48
N ALA A 432 9.65 -15.16 -21.41
CA ALA A 432 9.07 -15.90 -20.29
C ALA A 432 9.50 -17.36 -20.21
N SER A 433 9.97 -17.94 -21.33
CA SER A 433 10.37 -19.35 -21.41
C SER A 433 11.73 -19.65 -20.79
N GLU A 434 12.50 -18.63 -20.42
CA GLU A 434 13.84 -18.79 -19.85
C GLU A 434 13.79 -19.44 -18.46
N HIS A 435 14.61 -20.47 -18.28
CA HIS A 435 14.72 -21.18 -17.01
C HIS A 435 16.12 -21.75 -16.79
N TYR A 436 16.44 -22.03 -15.53
CA TYR A 436 17.69 -22.67 -15.14
C TYR A 436 17.77 -24.11 -15.65
N ARG A 437 18.98 -24.53 -16.10
CA ARG A 437 19.25 -25.81 -16.79
C ARG A 437 18.34 -26.06 -18.01
N GLN A 438 18.07 -25.01 -18.79
CA GLN A 438 17.33 -25.16 -20.04
C GLN A 438 18.13 -25.92 -21.12
N PRO A 439 17.47 -26.70 -21.98
CA PRO A 439 18.15 -27.44 -23.03
C PRO A 439 18.73 -26.52 -24.11
N ASP A 440 19.86 -26.91 -24.71
CA ASP A 440 20.60 -26.09 -25.68
C ASP A 440 19.76 -25.63 -26.89
N TRP A 441 18.77 -26.42 -27.30
CA TRP A 441 17.89 -26.05 -28.41
C TRP A 441 17.05 -24.82 -28.05
N LEU A 442 16.62 -24.69 -26.78
CA LEU A 442 15.79 -23.56 -26.33
C LEU A 442 16.64 -22.29 -26.26
N SER A 443 17.87 -22.38 -25.79
CA SER A 443 18.83 -21.26 -25.82
C SER A 443 19.04 -20.75 -27.24
N LYS A 444 19.35 -21.65 -28.19
CA LYS A 444 19.52 -21.29 -29.60
C LYS A 444 18.24 -20.70 -30.21
N PHE A 445 17.08 -21.29 -29.88
CA PHE A 445 15.79 -20.79 -30.33
C PHE A 445 15.51 -19.37 -29.82
N GLN A 446 15.77 -19.09 -28.53
CA GLN A 446 15.63 -17.78 -27.93
C GLN A 446 16.56 -16.76 -28.61
N ASP A 447 17.83 -17.11 -28.88
CA ASP A 447 18.79 -16.22 -29.53
C ASP A 447 18.38 -15.85 -30.96
N TYR A 448 18.03 -16.85 -31.79
CA TYR A 448 17.55 -16.60 -33.15
C TYR A 448 16.25 -15.79 -33.17
N THR A 449 15.34 -16.11 -32.26
CA THR A 449 14.05 -15.41 -32.17
C THR A 449 14.23 -13.98 -31.66
N ASN A 450 15.16 -13.73 -30.74
CA ASN A 450 15.50 -12.40 -30.27
C ASN A 450 16.05 -11.52 -31.40
N LEU A 451 16.97 -12.05 -32.21
CA LEU A 451 17.48 -11.35 -33.40
C LEU A 451 16.35 -11.05 -34.40
N PHE A 452 15.49 -12.03 -34.66
CA PHE A 452 14.32 -11.87 -35.53
C PHE A 452 13.40 -10.73 -35.08
N PHE A 453 13.07 -10.65 -33.79
CA PHE A 453 12.27 -9.55 -33.26
C PHE A 453 12.96 -8.18 -33.33
N VAL A 454 14.27 -8.11 -33.09
CA VAL A 454 15.02 -6.85 -33.24
C VAL A 454 14.94 -6.32 -34.67
N VAL A 455 15.11 -7.20 -35.67
CA VAL A 455 14.97 -6.83 -37.08
C VAL A 455 13.57 -6.33 -37.39
N LEU A 456 12.52 -7.04 -36.95
CA LEU A 456 11.14 -6.62 -37.17
C LEU A 456 10.81 -5.27 -36.52
N PHE A 457 11.24 -5.03 -35.27
CA PHE A 457 11.02 -3.75 -34.59
C PHE A 457 11.85 -2.62 -35.19
N THR A 458 13.03 -2.92 -35.74
CA THR A 458 13.82 -1.92 -36.50
C THR A 458 13.10 -1.54 -37.79
N CYS A 459 12.55 -2.51 -38.52
CA CYS A 459 11.72 -2.25 -39.70
C CYS A 459 10.47 -1.44 -39.35
N GLU A 460 9.78 -1.76 -38.25
CA GLU A 460 8.66 -0.99 -37.72
C GLU A 460 9.03 0.48 -37.49
N MET A 461 10.15 0.72 -36.79
CA MET A 461 10.66 2.06 -36.48
C MET A 461 10.99 2.84 -37.75
N LEU A 462 11.74 2.25 -38.68
CA LEU A 462 12.13 2.89 -39.94
C LEU A 462 10.91 3.23 -40.80
N LEU A 463 9.92 2.34 -40.86
CA LEU A 463 8.69 2.55 -41.64
C LEU A 463 7.82 3.68 -41.03
N LYS A 464 7.74 3.77 -39.70
CA LYS A 464 7.10 4.91 -39.00
C LYS A 464 7.85 6.23 -39.25
N MET A 465 9.18 6.23 -39.13
CA MET A 465 10.00 7.42 -39.34
C MET A 465 9.92 7.93 -40.79
N TYR A 466 9.88 7.01 -41.76
CA TYR A 466 9.70 7.35 -43.17
C TYR A 466 8.29 7.85 -43.49
N SER A 467 7.23 7.25 -42.93
CA SER A 467 5.84 7.62 -43.23
C SER A 467 5.38 8.94 -42.59
N LEU A 468 5.78 9.19 -41.33
CA LEU A 468 5.41 10.37 -40.54
C LEU A 468 6.39 11.56 -40.74
N GLY A 469 7.59 11.29 -41.25
CA GLY A 469 8.69 12.26 -41.28
C GLY A 469 9.46 12.30 -39.96
N PHE A 470 10.73 12.74 -40.02
CA PHE A 470 11.65 12.70 -38.90
C PHE A 470 11.16 13.55 -37.70
N GLN A 471 10.78 14.81 -37.93
CA GLN A 471 10.30 15.70 -36.87
C GLN A 471 8.96 15.21 -36.27
N GLY A 472 8.00 14.82 -37.13
CA GLY A 472 6.70 14.29 -36.69
C GLY A 472 6.82 13.03 -35.84
N TYR A 473 7.78 12.14 -36.13
CA TYR A 473 8.04 10.95 -35.32
C TYR A 473 8.42 11.31 -33.88
N PHE A 474 9.30 12.30 -33.66
CA PHE A 474 9.77 12.71 -32.35
C PHE A 474 8.78 13.60 -31.58
N VAL A 475 7.63 13.99 -32.12
CA VAL A 475 6.59 14.70 -31.34
C VAL A 475 5.93 13.76 -30.32
N SER A 476 5.70 12.50 -30.69
CA SER A 476 5.03 11.52 -29.82
C SER A 476 5.98 10.89 -28.79
N LEU A 477 5.65 10.99 -27.49
CA LEU A 477 6.40 10.36 -26.39
C LEU A 477 6.55 8.84 -26.58
N PHE A 478 5.50 8.16 -27.03
CA PHE A 478 5.55 6.71 -27.27
C PHE A 478 6.47 6.33 -28.43
N ASN A 479 6.60 7.19 -29.45
CA ASN A 479 7.55 6.96 -30.54
C ASN A 479 8.99 7.24 -30.08
N ARG A 480 9.22 8.22 -29.20
CA ARG A 480 10.54 8.42 -28.56
C ARG A 480 10.97 7.18 -27.78
N PHE A 481 10.04 6.59 -27.01
CA PHE A 481 10.28 5.35 -26.27
C PHE A 481 10.57 4.17 -27.21
N ASP A 482 9.79 3.99 -28.28
CA ASP A 482 10.01 2.95 -29.29
C ASP A 482 11.41 3.04 -29.91
N CYS A 483 11.85 4.26 -30.25
CA CYS A 483 13.20 4.53 -30.74
C CYS A 483 14.29 4.13 -29.73
N PHE A 484 14.12 4.50 -28.46
CA PHE A 484 15.04 4.11 -27.39
C PHE A 484 15.14 2.58 -27.23
N VAL A 485 14.00 1.88 -27.25
CA VAL A 485 13.96 0.41 -27.12
C VAL A 485 14.69 -0.27 -28.28
N VAL A 486 14.49 0.20 -29.51
CA VAL A 486 15.15 -0.35 -30.70
C VAL A 486 16.66 -0.07 -30.68
N ILE A 487 17.08 1.17 -30.40
CA ILE A 487 18.50 1.55 -30.33
C ILE A 487 19.22 0.75 -29.24
N SER A 488 18.62 0.61 -28.06
CA SER A 488 19.21 -0.17 -26.97
C SER A 488 19.33 -1.66 -27.34
N SER A 489 18.32 -2.20 -28.03
CA SER A 489 18.35 -3.59 -28.52
C SER A 489 19.44 -3.84 -29.57
N ILE A 490 19.67 -2.90 -30.48
CA ILE A 490 20.76 -2.99 -31.47
C ILE A 490 22.11 -2.89 -30.76
N THR A 491 22.23 -1.94 -29.83
CA THR A 491 23.46 -1.74 -29.04
C THR A 491 23.82 -3.00 -28.27
N GLU A 492 22.84 -3.67 -27.67
CA GLU A 492 23.04 -4.96 -27.00
C GLU A 492 23.56 -6.05 -27.96
N VAL A 493 22.93 -6.23 -29.13
CA VAL A 493 23.35 -7.25 -30.11
C VAL A 493 24.78 -6.99 -30.58
N VAL A 494 25.16 -5.74 -30.80
CA VAL A 494 26.53 -5.36 -31.19
C VAL A 494 27.52 -5.63 -30.05
N LEU A 495 27.19 -5.25 -28.82
CA LEU A 495 28.06 -5.43 -27.66
C LEU A 495 28.25 -6.91 -27.29
N THR A 496 27.20 -7.70 -27.40
CA THR A 496 27.28 -9.16 -27.17
C THR A 496 28.07 -9.86 -28.26
N SER A 497 27.97 -9.41 -29.51
CA SER A 497 28.72 -9.99 -30.64
C SER A 497 30.21 -9.61 -30.64
N THR A 498 30.58 -8.52 -29.94
CA THR A 498 31.96 -8.03 -29.89
C THR A 498 32.71 -8.44 -28.62
N GLU A 499 32.05 -9.10 -27.66
CA GLU A 499 32.61 -9.59 -26.38
C GLU A 499 33.35 -8.53 -25.52
N ILE A 500 33.06 -7.24 -25.72
CA ILE A 500 33.79 -6.13 -25.08
C ILE A 500 33.48 -5.98 -23.57
N MET A 501 32.37 -6.57 -23.07
CA MET A 501 31.86 -6.31 -21.72
C MET A 501 31.96 -7.50 -20.75
N PRO A 502 32.12 -7.23 -19.44
CA PRO A 502 32.04 -8.26 -18.41
C PRO A 502 30.65 -8.92 -18.37
N PRO A 503 30.56 -10.18 -17.90
CA PRO A 503 29.33 -10.99 -17.94
C PRO A 503 28.13 -10.33 -17.23
N LEU A 504 28.39 -9.51 -16.21
CA LEU A 504 27.36 -8.78 -15.46
C LEU A 504 26.70 -7.67 -16.30
N GLY A 505 27.48 -6.98 -17.14
CA GLY A 505 26.97 -5.98 -18.08
C GLY A 505 26.07 -6.61 -19.15
N VAL A 506 26.43 -7.82 -19.60
CA VAL A 506 25.64 -8.59 -20.56
C VAL A 506 24.28 -8.98 -19.97
N SER A 507 24.21 -9.47 -18.73
CA SER A 507 22.92 -9.80 -18.08
C SER A 507 22.01 -8.58 -17.89
N VAL A 508 22.55 -7.42 -17.53
CA VAL A 508 21.76 -6.18 -17.39
C VAL A 508 21.22 -5.70 -18.74
N LEU A 509 22.03 -5.78 -19.81
CA LEU A 509 21.58 -5.42 -21.16
C LEU A 509 20.45 -6.34 -21.66
N ARG A 510 20.49 -7.64 -21.31
CA ARG A 510 19.38 -8.57 -21.61
C ARG A 510 18.07 -8.14 -20.94
N CYS A 511 18.13 -7.52 -19.76
CA CYS A 511 16.95 -6.98 -19.08
C CYS A 511 16.32 -5.82 -19.87
N VAL A 512 17.09 -5.07 -20.66
CA VAL A 512 16.56 -3.96 -21.48
C VAL A 512 15.61 -4.46 -22.57
N ARG A 513 15.73 -5.72 -23.01
CA ARG A 513 14.77 -6.35 -23.93
C ARG A 513 13.34 -6.34 -23.37
N LEU A 514 13.18 -6.38 -22.04
CA LEU A 514 11.85 -6.33 -21.39
C LEU A 514 11.15 -4.99 -21.56
N LEU A 515 11.88 -3.90 -21.87
CA LEU A 515 11.24 -2.63 -22.19
C LEU A 515 10.31 -2.74 -23.40
N ARG A 516 10.46 -3.77 -24.24
CA ARG A 516 9.53 -4.07 -25.34
C ARG A 516 8.13 -4.41 -24.85
N VAL A 517 7.98 -5.00 -23.66
CA VAL A 517 6.67 -5.30 -23.06
C VAL A 517 5.89 -4.00 -22.82
N PHE A 518 6.56 -2.90 -22.46
CA PHE A 518 5.93 -1.59 -22.33
C PHE A 518 5.37 -1.05 -23.66
N LYS A 519 5.69 -1.62 -24.83
CA LYS A 519 4.97 -1.27 -26.07
C LYS A 519 3.47 -1.53 -25.98
N VAL A 520 3.03 -2.50 -25.16
CA VAL A 520 1.60 -2.77 -24.92
C VAL A 520 0.89 -1.55 -24.36
N THR A 521 1.56 -0.71 -23.56
CA THR A 521 0.98 0.50 -22.94
C THR A 521 0.41 1.45 -23.99
N LYS A 522 1.06 1.60 -25.15
CA LYS A 522 0.61 2.47 -26.25
C LYS A 522 -0.75 2.03 -26.80
N TYR A 523 -0.99 0.73 -26.83
CA TYR A 523 -2.15 0.16 -27.50
C TYR A 523 -3.33 -0.03 -26.55
N TRP A 524 -3.05 -0.10 -25.24
CA TRP A 524 -4.07 -0.32 -24.24
C TRP A 524 -4.41 0.98 -23.49
N ARG A 525 -5.51 1.63 -23.90
CA ARG A 525 -5.92 2.97 -23.41
C ARG A 525 -5.95 3.06 -21.88
N SER A 526 -6.55 2.08 -21.20
CA SER A 526 -6.61 2.06 -19.73
C SER A 526 -5.20 2.03 -19.10
N LEU A 527 -4.30 1.19 -19.62
CA LEU A 527 -2.90 1.12 -19.15
C LEU A 527 -2.12 2.40 -19.47
N SER A 528 -2.33 2.99 -20.66
CA SER A 528 -1.73 4.29 -21.03
C SER A 528 -2.15 5.39 -20.08
N ASN A 529 -3.46 5.48 -19.77
CA ASN A 529 -4.00 6.49 -18.88
C ASN A 529 -3.47 6.31 -17.45
N LEU A 530 -3.39 5.07 -16.98
CA LEU A 530 -2.84 4.76 -15.67
C LEU A 530 -1.34 5.12 -15.59
N VAL A 531 -0.54 4.78 -16.61
CA VAL A 531 0.88 5.16 -16.67
C VAL A 531 1.05 6.69 -16.71
N ALA A 532 0.20 7.41 -17.44
CA ALA A 532 0.23 8.88 -17.46
C ALA A 532 -0.11 9.48 -16.09
N SER A 533 -1.17 9.00 -15.43
CA SER A 533 -1.52 9.41 -14.07
C SER A 533 -0.41 9.06 -13.06
N LEU A 534 0.22 7.89 -13.18
CA LEU A 534 1.37 7.48 -12.38
C LEU A 534 2.59 8.40 -12.53
N LEU A 535 2.91 8.83 -13.76
CA LEU A 535 4.03 9.76 -13.98
C LEU A 535 3.73 11.16 -13.43
N ASN A 536 2.50 11.62 -13.55
CA ASN A 536 2.08 12.93 -13.01
C ASN A 536 2.09 12.94 -11.48
N SER A 537 1.60 11.88 -10.83
CA SER A 537 1.60 11.75 -9.37
C SER A 537 3.01 11.57 -8.79
N ILE A 538 3.95 10.90 -9.49
CA ILE A 538 5.36 10.84 -9.05
C ILE A 538 5.96 12.25 -8.91
N GLN A 539 5.59 13.18 -9.80
CA GLN A 539 6.10 14.56 -9.74
C GLN A 539 5.56 15.32 -8.52
N SER A 540 4.30 15.11 -8.11
CA SER A 540 3.72 15.78 -6.93
C SER A 540 4.33 15.25 -5.62
N ILE A 541 4.66 13.96 -5.57
CA ILE A 541 5.21 13.31 -4.36
C ILE A 541 6.74 13.26 -4.33
N ALA A 542 7.44 13.67 -5.38
CA ALA A 542 8.90 13.61 -5.43
C ALA A 542 9.58 14.32 -4.24
N SER A 543 9.01 15.45 -3.78
CA SER A 543 9.50 16.15 -2.58
C SER A 543 9.25 15.38 -1.28
N LEU A 544 8.18 14.59 -1.21
CA LEU A 544 7.89 13.71 -0.07
C LEU A 544 8.81 12.49 -0.05
N LEU A 545 9.06 11.87 -1.22
CA LEU A 545 10.04 10.79 -1.35
C LEU A 545 11.46 11.25 -1.03
N LEU A 546 11.81 12.48 -1.43
CA LEU A 546 13.09 13.09 -1.05
C LEU A 546 13.19 13.30 0.47
N LEU A 547 12.11 13.71 1.14
CA LEU A 547 12.08 13.85 2.60
C LEU A 547 12.23 12.48 3.29
N LEU A 548 11.54 11.44 2.81
CA LEU A 548 11.69 10.08 3.30
C LEU A 548 13.13 9.57 3.12
N PHE A 549 13.73 9.81 1.96
CA PHE A 549 15.12 9.44 1.70
C PHE A 549 16.10 10.20 2.63
N LEU A 550 15.87 11.49 2.87
CA LEU A 550 16.66 12.28 3.82
C LEU A 550 16.51 11.72 5.26
N PHE A 551 15.30 11.35 5.66
CA PHE A 551 15.03 10.72 6.95
C PHE A 551 15.81 9.41 7.10
N ILE A 552 15.79 8.54 6.08
CA ILE A 552 16.57 7.30 6.05
C ILE A 552 18.07 7.59 6.22
N ILE A 553 18.61 8.57 5.49
CA ILE A 553 20.04 8.94 5.60
C ILE A 553 20.39 9.39 7.02
N ILE A 554 19.56 10.24 7.64
CA ILE A 554 19.82 10.76 8.99
C ILE A 554 19.87 9.61 10.00
N PHE A 555 18.90 8.69 9.96
CA PHE A 555 18.87 7.55 10.87
C PHE A 555 19.98 6.54 10.55
N ALA A 556 20.31 6.30 9.28
CA ALA A 556 21.42 5.41 8.92
C ALA A 556 22.75 5.92 9.47
N LEU A 557 23.03 7.22 9.29
CA LEU A 557 24.22 7.85 9.85
C LEU A 557 24.20 7.87 11.38
N LEU A 558 23.03 8.06 12.02
CA LEU A 558 22.90 8.05 13.48
C LEU A 558 23.17 6.63 14.01
N GLY A 559 22.60 5.62 13.36
CA GLY A 559 22.85 4.21 13.66
C GLY A 559 24.34 3.84 13.50
N MET A 560 25.04 4.35 12.49
CA MET A 560 26.49 4.16 12.35
C MET A 560 27.28 4.79 13.52
N GLN A 561 26.85 5.94 14.04
CA GLN A 561 27.52 6.58 15.19
C GLN A 561 27.24 5.86 16.51
N VAL A 562 26.03 5.34 16.69
CA VAL A 562 25.60 4.65 17.93
C VAL A 562 26.08 3.19 17.94
N PHE A 563 25.81 2.43 16.88
CA PHE A 563 25.99 0.98 16.81
C PHE A 563 27.16 0.52 15.92
N GLY A 564 27.77 1.41 15.14
CA GLY A 564 28.82 1.05 14.18
C GLY A 564 30.01 0.35 14.83
N GLY A 565 30.39 -0.82 14.31
CA GLY A 565 31.47 -1.64 14.85
C GLY A 565 31.17 -2.31 16.19
N ARG A 566 29.97 -2.14 16.78
CA ARG A 566 29.61 -2.75 18.08
C ARG A 566 28.91 -4.10 17.98
N PHE A 567 28.40 -4.48 16.81
CA PHE A 567 27.72 -5.76 16.59
C PHE A 567 28.72 -6.91 16.39
N ASN A 568 29.71 -7.00 17.29
CA ASN A 568 30.74 -8.02 17.30
C ASN A 568 30.65 -8.75 18.64
N PHE A 569 29.78 -9.76 18.74
CA PHE A 569 29.49 -10.43 20.01
C PHE A 569 30.52 -11.51 20.37
N ASN A 570 30.73 -12.46 19.47
CA ASN A 570 31.68 -13.56 19.62
C ASN A 570 32.59 -13.64 18.39
N PRO A 571 33.89 -13.96 18.54
CA PRO A 571 34.80 -14.14 17.41
C PRO A 571 34.55 -15.44 16.63
N THR A 572 33.81 -16.39 17.22
CA THR A 572 33.45 -17.69 16.64
C THR A 572 32.07 -17.72 15.98
N GLU A 573 31.19 -16.75 16.31
CA GLU A 573 29.88 -16.61 15.68
C GLU A 573 29.96 -15.64 14.51
N ASP A 574 29.16 -15.89 13.48
CA ASP A 574 29.06 -14.99 12.35
C ASP A 574 28.39 -13.66 12.74
N LYS A 575 28.97 -12.60 12.19
CA LYS A 575 28.37 -11.30 11.90
C LYS A 575 26.84 -11.28 11.72
N PRO A 576 25.98 -10.69 12.60
CA PRO A 576 24.62 -10.34 12.18
C PRO A 576 24.66 -9.51 10.89
N ARG A 577 23.86 -9.89 9.89
CA ARG A 577 23.86 -9.25 8.56
C ARG A 577 23.30 -7.84 8.61
N HIS A 578 22.24 -7.62 9.39
CA HIS A 578 21.62 -6.31 9.65
C HIS A 578 22.43 -5.47 10.65
N ASN A 579 23.57 -4.94 10.20
CA ASN A 579 24.46 -4.13 11.04
C ASN A 579 24.62 -2.68 10.56
N PHE A 580 25.32 -1.87 11.35
CA PHE A 580 25.57 -0.44 11.09
C PHE A 580 27.04 -0.12 10.79
N ASP A 581 27.80 -1.07 10.23
CA ASP A 581 29.24 -0.92 9.99
C ASP A 581 29.58 -0.09 8.75
N SER A 582 28.68 -0.05 7.77
CA SER A 582 28.86 0.65 6.51
C SER A 582 27.60 1.41 6.16
N PHE A 583 27.73 2.54 5.47
CA PHE A 583 26.60 3.40 5.12
C PHE A 583 25.51 2.68 4.31
N VAL A 584 25.89 1.88 3.31
CA VAL A 584 24.91 1.15 2.50
C VAL A 584 24.20 0.10 3.34
N GLN A 585 24.92 -0.62 4.19
CA GLN A 585 24.33 -1.64 5.07
C GLN A 585 23.42 -1.01 6.13
N ALA A 586 23.84 0.10 6.74
CA ALA A 586 23.02 0.88 7.67
C ALA A 586 21.75 1.41 7.01
N MET A 587 21.82 1.88 5.77
CA MET A 587 20.65 2.31 4.99
C MET A 587 19.68 1.15 4.75
N LEU A 588 20.19 -0.05 4.44
CA LEU A 588 19.37 -1.25 4.27
C LEU A 588 18.71 -1.68 5.58
N THR A 589 19.43 -1.66 6.69
CA THR A 589 18.88 -1.98 8.01
C THR A 589 17.85 -0.95 8.48
N VAL A 590 18.04 0.34 8.20
CA VAL A 590 17.02 1.36 8.46
C VAL A 590 15.78 1.15 7.58
N PHE A 591 15.98 0.83 6.30
CA PHE A 591 14.88 0.52 5.39
C PHE A 591 14.11 -0.73 5.82
N GLN A 592 14.80 -1.77 6.32
CA GLN A 592 14.19 -2.95 6.94
C GLN A 592 13.30 -2.58 8.14
N ILE A 593 13.80 -1.75 9.06
CA ILE A 593 13.01 -1.28 10.21
C ILE A 593 11.79 -0.46 9.76
N LEU A 594 11.92 0.35 8.70
CA LEU A 594 10.82 1.12 8.12
C LEU A 594 9.75 0.24 7.45
N THR A 595 10.12 -0.91 6.89
CA THR A 595 9.14 -1.87 6.38
C THR A 595 8.42 -2.61 7.50
N GLY A 596 8.95 -2.58 8.72
CA GLY A 596 8.40 -3.27 9.88
C GLY A 596 8.71 -4.77 9.94
N GLU A 597 9.61 -5.26 9.07
CA GLU A 597 10.02 -6.66 9.02
C GLU A 597 11.28 -6.90 9.87
N ASP A 598 11.26 -7.92 10.73
CA ASP A 598 12.39 -8.31 11.60
C ASP A 598 13.00 -7.15 12.42
N TRP A 599 12.26 -6.05 12.63
CA TRP A 599 12.79 -4.85 13.28
C TRP A 599 13.13 -5.09 14.76
N ASN A 600 12.39 -6.00 15.39
CA ASN A 600 12.60 -6.50 16.74
C ASN A 600 13.94 -7.22 16.87
N VAL A 601 14.34 -8.03 15.88
CA VAL A 601 15.64 -8.73 15.86
C VAL A 601 16.80 -7.73 15.82
N VAL A 602 16.70 -6.70 14.98
CA VAL A 602 17.70 -5.61 14.94
C VAL A 602 17.78 -4.87 16.28
N MET A 603 16.63 -4.65 16.93
CA MET A 603 16.57 -4.04 18.26
C MET A 603 17.24 -4.92 19.32
N TYR A 604 17.05 -6.24 19.28
CA TYR A 604 17.67 -7.16 20.23
C TYR A 604 19.19 -7.10 20.16
N ASP A 605 19.74 -7.13 18.95
CA ASP A 605 21.18 -6.97 18.72
C ASP A 605 21.69 -5.60 19.18
N GLY A 606 20.90 -4.55 18.98
CA GLY A 606 21.18 -3.20 19.48
C GLY A 606 21.30 -3.13 20.99
N ILE A 607 20.40 -3.78 21.74
CA ILE A 607 20.42 -3.84 23.21
C ILE A 607 21.59 -4.71 23.68
N ARG A 608 21.82 -5.86 23.02
CA ARG A 608 22.94 -6.77 23.32
C ARG A 608 24.30 -6.08 23.15
N ALA A 609 24.44 -5.20 22.16
CA ALA A 609 25.68 -4.47 21.87
C ALA A 609 26.12 -3.51 23.01
N TYR A 610 25.21 -3.17 23.93
CA TYR A 610 25.50 -2.32 25.09
C TYR A 610 25.56 -3.08 26.42
N GLY A 611 25.62 -4.42 26.39
CA GLY A 611 25.71 -5.26 27.60
C GLY A 611 24.36 -5.83 28.07
N GLY A 612 23.33 -5.79 27.22
CA GLY A 612 22.04 -6.43 27.50
C GLY A 612 21.16 -5.67 28.50
N VAL A 613 20.10 -6.33 28.98
CA VAL A 613 19.03 -5.72 29.79
C VAL A 613 19.48 -5.31 31.20
N ALA A 614 20.50 -5.97 31.75
CA ALA A 614 21.03 -5.67 33.09
C ALA A 614 21.83 -4.34 33.16
N THR A 615 22.17 -3.76 32.01
CA THR A 615 22.94 -2.51 31.87
C THR A 615 22.03 -1.38 31.36
N PRO A 616 22.46 -0.09 31.37
CA PRO A 616 21.71 0.97 30.70
C PRO A 616 21.56 0.77 29.18
N GLY A 617 22.04 -0.34 28.61
CA GLY A 617 21.86 -0.72 27.21
C GLY A 617 20.41 -0.82 26.76
N ILE A 618 19.45 -1.03 27.68
CA ILE A 618 18.01 -1.00 27.36
C ILE A 618 17.57 0.33 26.72
N ILE A 619 18.26 1.45 27.02
CA ILE A 619 17.96 2.77 26.44
C ILE A 619 18.15 2.77 24.91
N ALA A 620 18.94 1.83 24.35
CA ALA A 620 19.09 1.67 22.90
C ALA A 620 17.75 1.38 22.19
N CYS A 621 16.76 0.79 22.86
CA CYS A 621 15.44 0.53 22.27
C CYS A 621 14.73 1.82 21.82
N VAL A 622 15.01 2.96 22.46
CA VAL A 622 14.41 4.27 22.13
C VAL A 622 14.75 4.69 20.70
N TYR A 623 15.97 4.39 20.22
CA TYR A 623 16.34 4.66 18.84
C TYR A 623 15.42 3.94 17.85
N PHE A 624 15.19 2.64 18.08
CA PHE A 624 14.36 1.79 17.21
C PHE A 624 12.89 2.17 17.28
N ILE A 625 12.37 2.46 18.48
CA ILE A 625 10.98 2.92 18.67
C ILE A 625 10.73 4.24 17.95
N ILE A 626 11.63 5.22 18.08
CA ILE A 626 11.49 6.52 17.39
C ILE A 626 11.60 6.32 15.88
N LEU A 627 12.57 5.53 15.41
CA LEU A 627 12.73 5.24 13.99
C LEU A 627 11.45 4.61 13.41
N PHE A 628 10.89 3.62 14.09
CA PHE A 628 9.67 2.94 13.66
C PHE A 628 8.46 3.90 13.67
N ILE A 629 8.20 4.61 14.77
CA ILE A 629 7.02 5.49 14.88
C ILE A 629 7.12 6.68 13.92
N CYS A 630 8.23 7.42 13.94
CA CYS A 630 8.39 8.59 13.07
C CYS A 630 8.51 8.20 11.60
N GLY A 631 9.18 7.09 11.31
CA GLY A 631 9.35 6.55 9.96
C GLY A 631 8.03 6.11 9.35
N ASN A 632 7.26 5.28 10.06
CA ASN A 632 5.94 4.84 9.61
C ASN A 632 4.93 5.99 9.56
N TYR A 633 5.07 7.00 10.41
CA TYR A 633 4.27 8.22 10.29
C TYR A 633 4.57 8.99 8.99
N ILE A 634 5.84 9.16 8.62
CA ILE A 634 6.21 9.76 7.33
C ILE A 634 5.68 8.91 6.18
N LEU A 635 5.90 7.59 6.20
CA LEU A 635 5.39 6.67 5.18
C LEU A 635 3.87 6.76 5.02
N LEU A 636 3.12 6.82 6.13
CA LEU A 636 1.67 6.94 6.13
C LEU A 636 1.18 8.26 5.52
N ASN A 637 1.90 9.36 5.76
CA ASN A 637 1.59 10.64 5.11
C ASN A 637 1.88 10.61 3.61
N VAL A 638 2.95 9.92 3.18
CA VAL A 638 3.21 9.71 1.74
C VAL A 638 2.12 8.81 1.14
N PHE A 639 1.72 7.74 1.83
CA PHE A 639 0.63 6.85 1.43
C PHE A 639 -0.67 7.62 1.19
N LEU A 640 -1.08 8.44 2.15
CA LEU A 640 -2.33 9.18 2.08
C LEU A 640 -2.29 10.29 1.03
N ALA A 641 -1.17 10.99 0.89
CA ALA A 641 -1.00 11.96 -0.18
C ALA A 641 -1.21 11.32 -1.56
N ILE A 642 -0.59 10.16 -1.80
CA ILE A 642 -0.77 9.40 -3.05
C ILE A 642 -2.23 8.97 -3.24
N ALA A 643 -2.85 8.37 -2.21
CA ALA A 643 -4.22 7.88 -2.30
C ALA A 643 -5.23 9.00 -2.59
N VAL A 644 -5.03 10.18 -2.00
CA VAL A 644 -5.90 11.35 -2.19
C VAL A 644 -5.71 12.01 -3.56
N ASP A 645 -4.47 12.13 -4.02
CA ASP A 645 -4.16 12.64 -5.37
C ASP A 645 -4.75 11.70 -6.45
N ASN A 646 -4.58 10.38 -6.27
CA ASN A 646 -5.13 9.39 -7.20
C ASN A 646 -6.66 9.33 -7.18
N LEU A 647 -7.29 9.53 -6.01
CA LEU A 647 -8.75 9.69 -5.90
C LEU A 647 -9.22 10.91 -6.70
N ALA A 648 -8.49 12.03 -6.64
CA ALA A 648 -8.85 13.23 -7.41
C ALA A 648 -8.72 13.03 -8.93
N ASP A 649 -7.68 12.33 -9.38
CA ASP A 649 -7.53 11.96 -10.79
C ASP A 649 -8.64 11.00 -11.25
N ALA A 650 -9.03 10.04 -10.41
CA ALA A 650 -10.12 9.10 -10.72
C ALA A 650 -11.49 9.80 -10.83
N ASP A 651 -11.81 10.70 -9.90
CA ASP A 651 -13.02 11.53 -9.96
C ASP A 651 -13.06 12.35 -11.26
N ALA A 652 -11.93 12.98 -11.62
CA ALA A 652 -11.83 13.81 -12.81
C ALA A 652 -11.94 13.00 -14.13
N LEU A 653 -11.42 11.77 -14.15
CA LEU A 653 -11.56 10.86 -15.29
C LEU A 653 -12.99 10.35 -15.43
N GLY A 654 -13.67 10.04 -14.32
CA GLY A 654 -15.09 9.65 -14.32
C GLY A 654 -15.98 10.75 -14.88
N ASP A 655 -15.80 12.00 -14.39
CA ASP A 655 -16.52 13.17 -14.91
C ASP A 655 -16.27 13.40 -16.41
N ALA A 656 -15.04 13.15 -16.87
CA ALA A 656 -14.66 13.34 -18.28
C ALA A 656 -15.22 12.25 -19.20
N GLU A 657 -15.37 11.01 -18.72
CA GLU A 657 -16.05 9.94 -19.46
C GLU A 657 -17.56 10.22 -19.54
N GLU A 658 -18.20 10.61 -18.42
CA GLU A 658 -19.62 11.00 -18.43
C GLU A 658 -19.87 12.22 -19.35
N GLY A 659 -18.97 13.20 -19.37
CA GLY A 659 -19.05 14.36 -20.27
C GLY A 659 -18.93 13.99 -21.75
N LYS A 660 -18.01 13.07 -22.09
CA LYS A 660 -17.85 12.59 -23.48
C LYS A 660 -19.04 11.77 -23.96
N GLU A 661 -19.59 10.90 -23.11
CA GLU A 661 -20.82 10.14 -23.43
C GLU A 661 -22.02 11.09 -23.60
N GLY A 662 -22.08 12.18 -22.84
CA GLY A 662 -23.08 13.25 -23.02
C GLY A 662 -22.95 13.98 -24.36
N GLU A 663 -21.73 14.39 -24.74
CA GLU A 663 -21.47 15.07 -26.01
C GLU A 663 -21.66 14.16 -27.22
N GLU A 664 -21.28 12.88 -27.14
CA GLU A 664 -21.52 11.88 -28.20
C GLU A 664 -23.03 11.58 -28.36
N GLY A 665 -23.78 11.52 -27.25
CA GLY A 665 -25.23 11.34 -27.27
C GLY A 665 -26.00 12.54 -27.85
N GLU A 666 -25.52 13.77 -27.66
CA GLU A 666 -26.08 14.96 -28.29
C GLU A 666 -25.72 15.05 -29.80
N GLY A 667 -24.56 14.51 -30.20
CA GLY A 667 -24.10 14.48 -31.59
C GLY A 667 -24.83 13.47 -32.49
N GLU A 668 -25.27 12.33 -31.94
CA GLU A 668 -26.03 11.32 -32.71
C GLU A 668 -27.53 11.61 -32.82
N GLY A 669 -28.06 12.55 -32.01
CA GLY A 669 -29.48 12.90 -31.99
C GLY A 669 -29.98 13.85 -33.09
N GLN A 670 -29.11 14.32 -33.99
CA GLN A 670 -29.47 15.36 -34.98
C GLN A 670 -29.55 14.92 -36.46
N ASP A 671 -29.21 13.68 -36.81
CA ASP A 671 -29.09 13.28 -38.24
C ASP A 671 -30.02 12.15 -38.71
N GLY A 672 -31.17 11.95 -38.07
CA GLY A 672 -32.17 10.99 -38.56
C GLY A 672 -33.59 11.26 -38.10
N GLU A 673 -34.35 12.02 -38.90
CA GLU A 673 -35.76 11.75 -39.26
C GLU A 673 -36.45 13.02 -39.80
N LYS A 674 -36.63 13.07 -41.12
CA LYS A 674 -37.72 13.81 -41.76
C LYS A 674 -38.31 12.93 -42.85
N GLU A 675 -39.44 12.29 -42.54
CA GLU A 675 -40.63 12.20 -43.40
C GLU A 675 -41.72 11.32 -42.74
N GLY A 676 -42.89 11.92 -42.46
CA GLY A 676 -44.18 11.27 -42.62
C GLY A 676 -44.92 10.71 -41.39
N ASP A 677 -45.79 11.56 -40.85
CA ASP A 677 -47.22 11.30 -40.59
C ASP A 677 -47.77 11.24 -39.13
N ILE A 678 -48.70 12.19 -38.94
CA ILE A 678 -49.68 12.61 -37.94
C ILE A 678 -50.05 11.65 -36.78
N GLY A 679 -50.10 12.21 -35.55
CA GLY A 679 -50.91 11.71 -34.43
C GLY A 679 -50.63 12.46 -33.11
N GLU A 680 -51.66 13.07 -32.53
CA GLU A 680 -51.63 14.08 -31.44
C GLU A 680 -51.22 13.60 -30.03
N GLU A 681 -50.83 14.60 -29.22
CA GLU A 681 -50.95 14.77 -27.74
C GLU A 681 -49.64 14.80 -26.91
N GLY A 682 -49.35 15.99 -26.34
CA GLY A 682 -48.61 16.14 -25.07
C GLY A 682 -47.39 17.07 -25.04
N GLU A 683 -47.56 18.39 -25.23
CA GLU A 683 -46.66 19.41 -24.66
C GLU A 683 -46.81 19.36 -23.11
N GLU A 684 -45.77 19.41 -22.28
CA GLU A 684 -45.02 20.62 -21.93
C GLU A 684 -43.83 20.25 -21.01
N LYS A 685 -42.57 20.47 -21.44
CA LYS A 685 -41.39 20.84 -20.61
C LYS A 685 -40.11 20.91 -21.46
N ALA A 686 -39.92 22.02 -22.18
CA ALA A 686 -38.60 22.50 -22.59
C ALA A 686 -38.68 23.95 -23.09
N ALA A 687 -38.63 24.91 -22.17
CA ALA A 687 -38.26 26.28 -22.50
C ALA A 687 -37.89 27.05 -21.23
N LEU A 688 -36.59 27.19 -20.94
CA LEU A 688 -35.92 28.49 -20.73
C LEU A 688 -34.46 28.25 -20.31
N ASN A 689 -33.54 28.30 -21.27
CA ASN A 689 -32.15 28.67 -21.03
C ASN A 689 -31.81 29.77 -22.04
N HIS A 690 -32.16 31.00 -21.70
CA HIS A 690 -31.48 32.18 -22.21
C HIS A 690 -31.77 33.34 -21.26
N ILE A 691 -30.73 33.84 -20.61
CA ILE A 691 -30.37 35.26 -20.45
C ILE A 691 -29.31 35.34 -19.34
N ALA A 692 -28.09 35.67 -19.76
CA ALA A 692 -27.05 36.19 -18.90
C ALA A 692 -27.22 37.70 -18.70
N LEU A 693 -26.72 38.18 -17.56
CA LEU A 693 -26.51 39.58 -17.11
C LEU A 693 -27.71 40.31 -16.49
N ARG A 694 -27.64 40.62 -15.18
CA ARG A 694 -27.36 41.97 -14.61
C ARG A 694 -27.70 42.06 -13.11
N ASP A 695 -26.93 42.88 -12.40
CA ASP A 695 -26.97 43.23 -10.96
C ASP A 695 -28.34 43.60 -10.36
N GLY A 696 -28.44 43.52 -9.02
CA GLY A 696 -29.20 44.51 -8.24
C GLY A 696 -30.10 43.97 -7.11
N GLU A 697 -29.93 44.57 -5.92
CA GLU A 697 -30.64 44.39 -4.65
C GLU A 697 -32.19 44.41 -4.72
N THR A 698 -32.87 43.73 -3.79
CA THR A 698 -33.74 44.31 -2.72
C THR A 698 -34.76 43.32 -2.16
N ALA A 699 -35.02 43.45 -0.86
CA ALA A 699 -35.96 42.68 -0.05
C ALA A 699 -37.43 43.15 -0.21
N SER A 700 -38.41 42.26 0.04
CA SER A 700 -39.48 42.50 1.04
C SER A 700 -40.49 41.33 1.17
N HIS A 701 -40.89 41.09 2.43
CA HIS A 701 -42.18 40.66 3.01
C HIS A 701 -43.21 39.87 2.16
N THR A 702 -43.89 38.85 2.71
CA THR A 702 -45.19 39.04 3.41
C THR A 702 -45.55 37.86 4.34
N LYS A 703 -46.25 38.22 5.42
CA LYS A 703 -46.62 37.54 6.67
C LYS A 703 -47.46 36.26 6.57
N VAL A 704 -47.26 35.38 7.56
CA VAL A 704 -48.15 34.28 7.98
C VAL A 704 -49.13 34.80 9.04
N HIS A 705 -50.41 34.45 8.90
CA HIS A 705 -51.46 34.67 9.91
C HIS A 705 -51.59 33.40 10.77
N LEU A 706 -51.55 33.57 12.08
CA LEU A 706 -51.88 32.57 13.10
C LEU A 706 -53.36 32.74 13.45
N ASP A 707 -54.07 31.63 13.60
CA ASP A 707 -55.29 31.59 14.42
C ASP A 707 -55.21 30.36 15.34
N LEU A 708 -55.47 30.64 16.62
CA LEU A 708 -55.65 29.73 17.73
C LEU A 708 -57.15 29.41 17.86
N ASP A 709 -57.46 28.18 18.26
CA ASP A 709 -58.39 27.82 19.36
C ASP A 709 -59.01 26.43 19.09
N ASP A 710 -58.75 25.48 19.99
CA ASP A 710 -59.77 24.81 20.81
C ASP A 710 -59.18 23.59 21.55
N VAL A 711 -59.36 23.59 22.87
CA VAL A 711 -59.13 22.48 23.82
C VAL A 711 -60.46 22.25 24.55
N PRO A 712 -60.96 21.01 24.65
CA PRO A 712 -61.00 20.28 25.94
C PRO A 712 -60.89 18.74 25.74
N GLU A 713 -60.73 17.83 26.70
CA GLU A 713 -60.34 17.73 28.10
C GLU A 713 -60.01 16.23 28.33
N GLU A 714 -59.57 15.91 29.53
CA GLU A 714 -59.02 14.68 30.12
C GLU A 714 -59.77 13.34 29.87
N GLU A 715 -59.04 12.21 29.90
CA GLU A 715 -59.22 11.11 30.90
C GLU A 715 -58.24 9.91 30.73
N LYS A 716 -58.19 9.05 31.76
CA LYS A 716 -57.12 8.13 32.23
C LYS A 716 -57.08 6.71 31.61
N TYR A 717 -55.92 6.07 31.85
CA TYR A 717 -55.49 4.65 31.90
C TYR A 717 -56.54 3.50 31.79
N ASP A 718 -56.20 2.44 31.03
CA ASP A 718 -56.06 1.01 31.43
C ASP A 718 -55.96 0.12 30.16
N GLU A 719 -54.89 -0.66 29.97
CA GLU A 719 -54.75 -2.12 30.21
C GLU A 719 -55.05 -2.99 28.96
N TYR A 720 -54.53 -4.21 28.97
CA TYR A 720 -54.16 -5.15 27.89
C TYR A 720 -55.28 -5.73 26.97
N ASN A 721 -54.80 -6.22 25.81
CA ASN A 721 -55.14 -7.47 25.08
C ASN A 721 -56.03 -7.48 23.81
N GLU A 722 -55.41 -8.12 22.80
CA GLU A 722 -55.91 -9.08 21.80
C GLU A 722 -56.82 -8.64 20.63
N ASP A 723 -56.25 -8.83 19.43
CA ASP A 723 -56.81 -9.34 18.16
C ASP A 723 -58.27 -9.05 17.78
N LEU A 724 -58.45 -8.47 16.59
CA LEU A 724 -59.29 -8.98 15.48
C LEU A 724 -59.04 -8.11 14.22
N GLY A 725 -58.92 -8.76 13.06
CA GLY A 725 -58.41 -8.18 11.81
C GLY A 725 -59.45 -7.69 10.78
N GLU A 726 -58.88 -7.22 9.65
CA GLU A 726 -59.44 -7.02 8.28
C GLU A 726 -60.66 -6.09 8.15
N ASP A 727 -60.78 -5.11 7.24
CA ASP A 727 -60.15 -4.77 5.96
C ASP A 727 -60.36 -3.26 5.68
N GLY A 728 -59.59 -2.67 4.77
CA GLY A 728 -59.84 -1.32 4.24
C GLY A 728 -58.73 -0.81 3.34
N ASP A 729 -59.01 -0.80 2.04
CA ASP A 729 -58.13 -0.58 0.90
C ASP A 729 -57.27 0.71 0.90
N GLY A 730 -56.13 0.56 0.22
CA GLY A 730 -55.65 1.47 -0.82
C GLY A 730 -55.41 2.94 -0.47
N GLU A 731 -54.15 3.31 -0.24
CA GLU A 731 -53.67 4.64 -0.61
C GLU A 731 -52.14 4.66 -0.80
N GLY A 732 -51.71 5.31 -1.89
CA GLY A 732 -50.32 5.51 -2.22
C GLY A 732 -49.61 6.34 -1.16
N ARG A 733 -48.61 5.76 -0.50
CA ARG A 733 -47.70 6.55 0.34
C ARG A 733 -46.74 7.32 -0.56
N ALA A 734 -46.97 8.63 -0.62
CA ALA A 734 -45.99 9.63 -1.00
C ALA A 734 -44.64 9.34 -0.31
N ALA A 735 -43.56 9.45 -1.08
CA ALA A 735 -42.21 9.43 -0.54
C ALA A 735 -42.07 10.56 0.50
N GLY A 736 -41.90 10.20 1.77
CA GLY A 736 -41.56 11.18 2.81
C GLY A 736 -40.24 11.86 2.45
N ALA A 737 -40.09 13.14 2.85
CA ALA A 737 -38.95 14.02 2.57
C ALA A 737 -37.58 13.58 3.14
N CYS A 738 -37.41 12.32 3.51
CA CYS A 738 -36.18 11.78 4.06
C CYS A 738 -35.86 10.42 3.42
N PRO A 739 -34.85 10.33 2.54
CA PRO A 739 -34.33 9.05 2.08
C PRO A 739 -33.62 8.36 3.27
N ARG A 740 -34.21 7.27 3.76
CA ARG A 740 -33.55 6.35 4.71
C ARG A 740 -32.72 5.35 3.94
N ARG A 741 -31.56 4.99 4.50
CA ARG A 741 -30.67 3.93 3.99
C ARG A 741 -31.47 2.67 3.64
N GLU A 742 -31.27 2.04 2.48
CA GLU A 742 -31.96 0.78 2.12
C GLU A 742 -31.75 -0.32 3.18
N SER A 743 -30.60 -0.34 3.85
CA SER A 743 -30.31 -1.24 4.98
C SER A 743 -31.20 -1.04 6.21
N GLN A 744 -31.82 0.14 6.35
CA GLN A 744 -32.77 0.50 7.42
C GLN A 744 -34.23 0.38 6.96
N GLN A 745 -34.50 0.13 5.67
CA GLN A 745 -35.81 -0.31 5.25
C GLN A 745 -35.99 -1.76 5.68
N SER A 746 -36.75 -1.97 6.76
CA SER A 746 -37.54 -3.18 6.88
C SER A 746 -38.61 -3.15 5.78
N THR A 747 -38.21 -3.36 4.52
CA THR A 747 -39.19 -3.73 3.50
C THR A 747 -39.78 -5.04 4.01
N ALA A 748 -41.03 -4.97 4.49
CA ALA A 748 -41.86 -6.15 4.67
C ALA A 748 -41.64 -7.00 3.41
N GLN A 749 -41.24 -8.25 3.62
CA GLN A 749 -40.79 -9.16 2.58
C GLN A 749 -41.81 -9.12 1.43
N LYS A 750 -41.54 -8.37 0.34
CA LYS A 750 -42.39 -8.42 -0.85
C LYS A 750 -42.26 -9.83 -1.37
N VAL A 751 -43.26 -10.66 -1.05
CA VAL A 751 -43.32 -12.06 -1.48
C VAL A 751 -43.25 -12.05 -3.00
N LYS A 752 -42.22 -12.68 -3.58
CA LYS A 752 -42.12 -12.78 -5.04
C LYS A 752 -43.36 -13.52 -5.55
N PRO A 753 -44.14 -12.94 -6.47
CA PRO A 753 -45.33 -13.60 -7.01
C PRO A 753 -44.94 -14.91 -7.69
N LEU A 754 -45.81 -15.92 -7.65
CA LEU A 754 -45.56 -17.18 -8.34
C LEU A 754 -45.43 -16.92 -9.85
N PRO A 755 -44.37 -17.41 -10.52
CA PRO A 755 -44.25 -17.24 -11.95
C PRO A 755 -45.42 -17.96 -12.67
N PRO A 756 -46.06 -17.34 -13.68
CA PRO A 756 -47.27 -17.85 -14.32
C PRO A 756 -47.05 -19.15 -15.13
N PHE A 757 -45.79 -19.47 -15.42
CA PHE A 757 -45.36 -20.64 -16.18
C PHE A 757 -45.36 -21.92 -15.33
N SER A 758 -45.60 -23.09 -15.96
CA SER A 758 -45.58 -24.40 -15.30
C SER A 758 -44.18 -24.81 -14.84
N SER A 759 -44.05 -25.29 -13.59
CA SER A 759 -42.81 -25.89 -13.07
C SER A 759 -42.68 -27.34 -13.56
N PHE A 760 -41.49 -27.73 -14.06
CA PHE A 760 -41.21 -29.04 -14.67
C PHE A 760 -42.19 -29.47 -15.79
N PHE A 761 -42.94 -28.53 -16.38
CA PHE A 761 -44.06 -28.82 -17.30
C PHE A 761 -45.23 -29.63 -16.69
N ILE A 762 -45.20 -29.91 -15.37
CA ILE A 762 -46.21 -30.74 -14.67
C ILE A 762 -47.07 -29.88 -13.72
N PHE A 763 -46.47 -28.89 -13.04
CA PHE A 763 -47.14 -28.11 -12.00
C PHE A 763 -47.52 -26.71 -12.48
N SER A 764 -48.79 -26.52 -12.87
CA SER A 764 -49.37 -25.20 -13.19
C SER A 764 -49.39 -24.26 -11.97
N HIS A 765 -49.50 -22.95 -12.20
CA HIS A 765 -49.54 -21.91 -11.15
C HIS A 765 -50.75 -22.05 -10.20
N THR A 766 -51.81 -22.74 -10.63
CA THR A 766 -53.03 -23.01 -9.83
C THR A 766 -52.96 -24.29 -8.99
N ASN A 767 -51.90 -25.10 -9.09
CA ASN A 767 -51.81 -26.37 -8.37
C ASN A 767 -51.67 -26.15 -6.85
N ARG A 768 -52.58 -26.73 -6.06
CA ARG A 768 -52.59 -26.64 -4.59
C ARG A 768 -51.24 -27.01 -3.94
N PHE A 769 -50.55 -28.01 -4.50
CA PHE A 769 -49.24 -28.45 -3.98
C PHE A 769 -48.15 -27.41 -4.21
N ARG A 770 -48.13 -26.73 -5.37
CA ARG A 770 -47.16 -25.67 -5.68
C ARG A 770 -47.40 -24.42 -4.83
N VAL A 771 -48.66 -24.06 -4.62
CA VAL A 771 -49.06 -22.95 -3.73
C VAL A 771 -48.68 -23.27 -2.28
N PHE A 772 -48.87 -24.51 -1.83
CA PHE A 772 -48.41 -24.95 -0.51
C PHE A 772 -46.88 -24.86 -0.37
N CYS A 773 -46.11 -25.35 -1.35
CA CYS A 773 -44.64 -25.26 -1.33
C CYS A 773 -44.16 -23.79 -1.28
N HIS A 774 -44.81 -22.90 -2.04
CA HIS A 774 -44.52 -21.46 -2.01
C HIS A 774 -44.86 -20.83 -0.66
N ARG A 775 -46.00 -21.18 -0.04
CA ARG A 775 -46.38 -20.74 1.31
C ARG A 775 -45.37 -21.18 2.37
N VAL A 776 -44.91 -22.43 2.32
CA VAL A 776 -43.88 -22.96 3.24
C VAL A 776 -42.54 -22.24 3.05
N CYS A 777 -42.09 -22.04 1.81
CA CYS A 777 -40.82 -21.38 1.51
C CYS A 777 -40.75 -19.92 1.99
N ASN A 778 -41.91 -19.23 2.04
CA ASN A 778 -42.00 -17.83 2.45
C ASN A 778 -42.27 -17.65 3.95
N HIS A 779 -42.54 -18.72 4.68
CA HIS A 779 -42.79 -18.63 6.12
C HIS A 779 -41.50 -18.25 6.89
N SER A 780 -41.61 -17.29 7.80
CA SER A 780 -40.48 -16.80 8.61
C SER A 780 -39.82 -17.92 9.44
N LEU A 781 -40.62 -18.78 10.07
CA LEU A 781 -40.12 -19.97 10.79
C LEU A 781 -39.31 -20.90 9.89
N PHE A 782 -39.72 -21.14 8.64
CA PHE A 782 -38.97 -21.99 7.72
C PHE A 782 -37.60 -21.39 7.41
N SER A 783 -37.53 -20.08 7.18
CA SER A 783 -36.26 -19.39 6.95
C SER A 783 -35.33 -19.44 8.17
N ASN A 784 -35.86 -19.24 9.38
CA ASN A 784 -35.08 -19.27 10.61
C ASN A 784 -34.59 -20.68 10.95
N VAL A 785 -35.43 -21.71 10.78
CA VAL A 785 -35.06 -23.11 11.00
C VAL A 785 -33.92 -23.52 10.06
N ILE A 786 -34.02 -23.20 8.76
CA ILE A 786 -32.95 -23.50 7.80
C ILE A 786 -31.66 -22.75 8.16
N LEU A 787 -31.74 -21.49 8.60
CA LEU A 787 -30.56 -20.74 9.05
C LEU A 787 -29.88 -21.41 10.26
N VAL A 788 -30.66 -21.83 11.27
CA VAL A 788 -30.13 -22.58 12.42
C VAL A 788 -29.51 -23.91 11.97
N CYS A 789 -30.14 -24.64 11.05
CA CYS A 789 -29.56 -25.85 10.47
C CYS A 789 -28.24 -25.58 9.74
N ILE A 790 -28.10 -24.46 9.01
CA ILE A 790 -26.83 -24.05 8.37
C ILE A 790 -25.76 -23.78 9.44
N LEU A 791 -26.09 -23.05 10.49
CA LEU A 791 -25.14 -22.73 11.57
C LEU A 791 -24.67 -23.99 12.32
N ILE A 792 -25.59 -24.87 12.70
CA ILE A 792 -25.26 -26.14 13.37
C ILE A 792 -24.45 -27.05 12.43
N SER A 793 -24.85 -27.17 11.16
CA SER A 793 -24.12 -27.96 10.17
C SER A 793 -22.69 -27.45 9.95
N SER A 794 -22.50 -26.13 9.99
CA SER A 794 -21.17 -25.50 9.87
C SER A 794 -20.33 -25.72 11.13
N GLY A 795 -20.93 -25.61 12.32
CA GLY A 795 -20.25 -25.91 13.58
C GLY A 795 -19.80 -27.37 13.70
N MET A 796 -20.59 -28.30 13.15
CA MET A 796 -20.22 -29.72 13.10
C MET A 796 -19.06 -30.01 12.15
N LEU A 797 -18.92 -29.26 11.05
CA LEU A 797 -17.75 -29.36 10.17
C LEU A 797 -16.47 -28.95 10.90
N ALA A 798 -16.54 -27.91 11.74
CA ALA A 798 -15.41 -27.47 12.56
C ALA A 798 -15.03 -28.49 13.66
N ALA A 799 -15.94 -29.37 14.05
CA ALA A 799 -15.71 -30.41 15.05
C ALA A 799 -15.12 -31.71 14.47
N GLU A 800 -14.90 -31.81 13.16
CA GLU A 800 -14.35 -33.00 12.51
C GLU A 800 -12.90 -33.27 12.97
N ASP A 801 -12.53 -34.53 13.21
CA ASP A 801 -11.15 -34.94 13.50
C ASP A 801 -10.41 -35.24 12.18
N PRO A 802 -9.44 -34.41 11.76
CA PRO A 802 -8.72 -34.63 10.51
C PRO A 802 -7.69 -35.78 10.60
N LEU A 803 -7.26 -36.18 11.80
CA LEU A 803 -6.21 -37.18 12.00
C LEU A 803 -6.75 -38.61 12.01
N ARG A 804 -7.92 -38.82 12.60
CA ARG A 804 -8.52 -40.16 12.77
C ARG A 804 -9.92 -40.23 12.14
N SER A 805 -9.98 -40.72 10.92
CA SER A 805 -11.24 -40.88 10.16
C SER A 805 -12.23 -41.87 10.78
N ASP A 806 -11.74 -42.85 11.54
CA ASP A 806 -12.48 -43.92 12.20
C ASP A 806 -12.93 -43.59 13.63
N SER A 807 -12.64 -42.37 14.11
CA SER A 807 -13.03 -41.94 15.45
C SER A 807 -14.56 -42.00 15.66
N GLN A 808 -14.97 -42.32 16.89
CA GLN A 808 -16.39 -42.29 17.29
C GLN A 808 -17.01 -40.92 17.01
N ARG A 809 -16.24 -39.84 17.23
CA ARG A 809 -16.63 -38.46 16.92
C ARG A 809 -16.99 -38.30 15.44
N ASN A 810 -16.11 -38.71 14.53
CA ASN A 810 -16.36 -38.61 13.09
C ASN A 810 -17.52 -39.51 12.63
N THR A 811 -17.70 -40.67 13.26
CA THR A 811 -18.84 -41.55 12.99
C THR A 811 -20.16 -40.86 13.34
N ILE A 812 -20.22 -40.20 14.51
CA ILE A 812 -21.40 -39.43 14.95
C ILE A 812 -21.63 -38.22 14.04
N LEU A 813 -20.58 -37.46 13.72
CA LEU A 813 -20.65 -36.31 12.82
C LEU A 813 -21.16 -36.69 11.43
N ASN A 814 -20.79 -37.87 10.92
CA ASN A 814 -21.27 -38.38 9.64
C ASN A 814 -22.78 -38.67 9.64
N TYR A 815 -23.36 -39.15 10.75
CA TYR A 815 -24.81 -39.30 10.87
C TYR A 815 -25.54 -37.96 10.82
N PHE A 816 -25.01 -36.96 11.52
CA PHE A 816 -25.54 -35.60 11.45
C PHE A 816 -25.38 -34.99 10.05
N ASP A 817 -24.28 -35.28 9.35
CA ASP A 817 -24.03 -34.82 7.99
C ASP A 817 -25.11 -35.33 7.01
N ILE A 818 -25.49 -36.61 7.15
CA ILE A 818 -26.59 -37.21 6.39
C ILE A 818 -27.91 -36.51 6.72
N PHE A 819 -28.18 -36.28 8.01
CA PHE A 819 -29.38 -35.56 8.46
C PHE A 819 -29.49 -34.16 7.84
N PHE A 820 -28.45 -33.32 7.97
CA PHE A 820 -28.48 -31.97 7.41
C PHE A 820 -28.56 -31.97 5.88
N THR A 821 -27.82 -32.86 5.21
CA THR A 821 -27.89 -33.01 3.75
C THR A 821 -29.31 -33.37 3.30
N SER A 822 -30.02 -34.22 4.05
CA SER A 822 -31.42 -34.55 3.75
C SER A 822 -32.35 -33.33 3.92
N VAL A 823 -32.21 -32.57 5.02
CA VAL A 823 -32.99 -31.34 5.27
C VAL A 823 -32.81 -30.32 4.14
N PHE A 824 -31.57 -30.13 3.69
CA PHE A 824 -31.26 -29.21 2.60
C PHE A 824 -31.72 -29.72 1.24
N THR A 825 -31.71 -31.03 1.03
CA THR A 825 -32.30 -31.64 -0.18
C THR A 825 -33.79 -31.36 -0.24
N VAL A 826 -34.51 -31.52 0.89
CA VAL A 826 -35.94 -31.18 0.99
C VAL A 826 -36.17 -29.69 0.74
N GLU A 827 -35.35 -28.82 1.31
CA GLU A 827 -35.42 -27.37 1.08
C GLU A 827 -35.32 -27.02 -0.42
N ILE A 828 -34.34 -27.59 -1.13
CA ILE A 828 -34.16 -27.34 -2.56
C ILE A 828 -35.33 -27.90 -3.36
N CYS A 829 -35.79 -29.12 -3.05
CA CYS A 829 -36.96 -29.69 -3.70
C CYS A 829 -38.19 -28.77 -3.57
N LEU A 830 -38.46 -28.23 -2.37
CA LEU A 830 -39.56 -27.28 -2.13
C LEU A 830 -39.40 -25.96 -2.91
N LYS A 831 -38.16 -25.46 -3.03
CA LYS A 831 -37.87 -24.23 -3.78
C LYS A 831 -37.98 -24.44 -5.29
N VAL A 832 -37.49 -25.56 -5.81
CA VAL A 832 -37.53 -25.88 -7.24
C VAL A 832 -38.97 -26.19 -7.68
N THR A 833 -39.81 -26.80 -6.84
CA THR A 833 -41.24 -26.97 -7.16
C THR A 833 -41.98 -25.63 -7.17
N ALA A 834 -41.69 -24.72 -6.24
CA ALA A 834 -42.31 -23.40 -6.17
C ALA A 834 -41.92 -22.47 -7.34
N TYR A 835 -40.61 -22.32 -7.60
CA TYR A 835 -40.05 -21.37 -8.56
C TYR A 835 -39.64 -21.99 -9.91
N GLY A 836 -39.61 -23.32 -10.05
CA GLY A 836 -39.16 -24.04 -11.25
C GLY A 836 -37.65 -24.06 -11.47
N PHE A 837 -37.18 -24.91 -12.39
CA PHE A 837 -35.77 -25.30 -12.49
C PHE A 837 -34.88 -24.29 -13.26
N ILE A 838 -35.01 -24.19 -14.60
CA ILE A 838 -34.12 -23.37 -15.47
C ILE A 838 -34.84 -22.50 -16.50
N LEU A 839 -35.93 -22.98 -17.14
CA LEU A 839 -36.36 -22.45 -18.45
C LEU A 839 -36.96 -21.03 -18.47
N HIS A 840 -37.53 -20.51 -17.38
CA HIS A 840 -38.32 -19.26 -17.41
C HIS A 840 -37.66 -18.09 -16.66
N PRO A 841 -37.98 -16.82 -17.01
CA PRO A 841 -37.49 -15.63 -16.31
C PRO A 841 -38.14 -15.55 -14.91
N GLY A 842 -37.51 -16.18 -13.93
CA GLY A 842 -38.05 -16.42 -12.58
C GLY A 842 -37.63 -17.76 -11.97
N ALA A 843 -37.00 -18.64 -12.78
CA ALA A 843 -36.55 -19.95 -12.36
C ALA A 843 -35.46 -19.92 -11.29
N PHE A 844 -35.42 -20.96 -10.45
CA PHE A 844 -34.53 -21.08 -9.30
C PHE A 844 -33.06 -20.88 -9.66
N LEU A 845 -32.56 -21.51 -10.74
CA LEU A 845 -31.13 -21.51 -11.10
C LEU A 845 -30.62 -20.27 -11.84
N ARG A 846 -31.48 -19.32 -12.23
CA ARG A 846 -31.01 -18.06 -12.80
C ARG A 846 -30.38 -17.11 -11.78
N SER A 847 -30.61 -17.34 -10.48
CA SER A 847 -29.89 -16.64 -9.42
C SER A 847 -28.60 -17.37 -9.08
N ALA A 848 -27.45 -16.69 -9.20
CA ALA A 848 -26.14 -17.27 -8.87
C ALA A 848 -26.09 -17.85 -7.44
N PHE A 849 -26.72 -17.18 -6.48
CA PHE A 849 -26.80 -17.65 -5.08
C PHE A 849 -27.61 -18.94 -4.90
N ASN A 850 -28.66 -19.11 -5.69
CA ASN A 850 -29.45 -20.35 -5.68
C ASN A 850 -28.70 -21.49 -6.40
N GLY A 851 -27.88 -21.16 -7.40
CA GLY A 851 -26.95 -22.09 -8.03
C GLY A 851 -25.90 -22.62 -7.05
N LEU A 852 -25.36 -21.77 -6.18
CA LEU A 852 -24.46 -22.19 -5.09
C LEU A 852 -25.17 -23.14 -4.12
N ASP A 853 -26.40 -22.82 -3.70
CA ASP A 853 -27.20 -23.70 -2.83
C ASP A 853 -27.36 -25.11 -3.44
N LEU A 854 -27.67 -25.20 -4.74
CA LEU A 854 -27.76 -26.47 -5.46
C LEU A 854 -26.41 -27.21 -5.51
N LEU A 855 -25.33 -26.50 -5.82
CA LEU A 855 -23.99 -27.08 -5.91
C LEU A 855 -23.59 -27.77 -4.60
N VAL A 856 -23.80 -27.11 -3.45
CA VAL A 856 -23.44 -27.64 -2.13
C VAL A 856 -24.19 -28.93 -1.80
N VAL A 857 -25.49 -28.98 -2.09
CA VAL A 857 -26.31 -30.18 -1.85
C VAL A 857 -25.94 -31.30 -2.82
N ALA A 858 -25.71 -30.98 -4.11
CA ALA A 858 -25.28 -31.95 -5.11
C ALA A 858 -23.94 -32.61 -4.75
N VAL A 859 -22.94 -31.81 -4.37
CA VAL A 859 -21.64 -32.31 -3.89
C VAL A 859 -21.79 -33.21 -2.67
N SER A 860 -22.65 -32.82 -1.71
CA SER A 860 -22.87 -33.60 -0.49
C SER A 860 -23.51 -34.97 -0.81
N LEU A 861 -24.51 -35.02 -1.69
CA LEU A 861 -25.14 -36.26 -2.15
C LEU A 861 -24.17 -37.17 -2.92
N ILE A 862 -23.43 -36.60 -3.88
CA ILE A 862 -22.41 -37.34 -4.66
C ILE A 862 -21.37 -37.96 -3.72
N SER A 863 -20.92 -37.21 -2.72
CA SER A 863 -19.93 -37.69 -1.75
C SER A 863 -20.45 -38.83 -0.87
N PHE A 864 -21.77 -39.04 -0.74
CA PHE A 864 -22.34 -40.19 -0.03
C PHE A 864 -22.53 -41.41 -0.95
N SER A 865 -22.82 -41.19 -2.24
CA SER A 865 -23.02 -42.25 -3.22
C SER A 865 -21.73 -43.01 -3.54
N PHE A 866 -20.57 -42.37 -3.44
CA PHE A 866 -19.27 -43.00 -3.62
C PHE A 866 -18.65 -43.37 -2.26
N LYS A 867 -19.06 -44.51 -1.70
CA LYS A 867 -18.36 -45.12 -0.56
C LYS A 867 -17.15 -45.93 -1.06
N ASP A 868 -16.01 -45.65 -0.43
CA ASP A 868 -14.74 -46.38 -0.45
C ASP A 868 -13.87 -46.36 -1.72
N GLY A 869 -12.67 -45.80 -1.53
CA GLY A 869 -11.42 -46.17 -2.20
C GLY A 869 -11.33 -46.11 -3.73
N ALA A 870 -10.85 -44.98 -4.29
CA ALA A 870 -9.87 -45.01 -5.39
C ALA A 870 -9.51 -43.63 -5.96
N ILE A 871 -10.38 -42.62 -5.84
CA ILE A 871 -10.20 -41.39 -6.64
C ILE A 871 -9.87 -40.18 -5.75
N SER A 872 -8.74 -39.53 -6.01
CA SER A 872 -8.35 -38.22 -5.44
C SER A 872 -9.48 -37.19 -5.52
N VAL A 873 -10.32 -37.30 -6.54
CA VAL A 873 -11.52 -36.48 -6.77
C VAL A 873 -12.53 -36.58 -5.62
N VAL A 874 -12.73 -37.74 -4.98
CA VAL A 874 -13.67 -37.85 -3.83
C VAL A 874 -13.16 -37.05 -2.62
N LYS A 875 -11.84 -36.96 -2.42
CA LYS A 875 -11.26 -36.09 -1.38
C LYS A 875 -11.54 -34.61 -1.68
N ILE A 876 -11.42 -34.19 -2.94
CA ILE A 876 -11.75 -32.82 -3.37
C ILE A 876 -13.24 -32.51 -3.18
N LEU A 877 -14.12 -33.46 -3.51
CA LEU A 877 -15.57 -33.31 -3.29
C LEU A 877 -15.93 -33.19 -1.80
N ARG A 878 -15.20 -33.87 -0.91
CA ARG A 878 -15.36 -33.69 0.54
C ARG A 878 -14.93 -32.29 0.99
N VAL A 879 -13.83 -31.75 0.44
CA VAL A 879 -13.39 -30.36 0.72
C VAL A 879 -14.45 -29.34 0.31
N LEU A 880 -15.14 -29.53 -0.81
CA LEU A 880 -16.22 -28.63 -1.26
C LEU A 880 -17.41 -28.54 -0.30
N ARG A 881 -17.54 -29.44 0.69
CA ARG A 881 -18.52 -29.30 1.79
C ARG A 881 -18.27 -28.06 2.66
N VAL A 882 -17.05 -27.50 2.63
CA VAL A 882 -16.71 -26.22 3.27
C VAL A 882 -17.51 -25.04 2.73
N LEU A 883 -18.19 -25.18 1.58
CA LEU A 883 -19.04 -24.14 1.00
C LEU A 883 -20.41 -24.00 1.70
N ARG A 884 -20.78 -24.89 2.66
CA ARG A 884 -22.07 -24.83 3.39
C ARG A 884 -22.35 -23.52 4.12
N PRO A 885 -21.39 -22.87 4.81
CA PRO A 885 -21.61 -21.58 5.46
C PRO A 885 -21.98 -20.47 4.47
N LEU A 886 -21.51 -20.53 3.22
CA LEU A 886 -21.83 -19.53 2.18
C LEU A 886 -23.32 -19.45 1.85
N ARG A 887 -24.09 -20.51 2.15
CA ARG A 887 -25.54 -20.52 2.00
C ARG A 887 -26.24 -19.51 2.92
N ALA A 888 -25.59 -19.12 4.02
CA ALA A 888 -26.10 -18.06 4.90
C ALA A 888 -26.16 -16.69 4.19
N ILE A 889 -25.32 -16.44 3.17
CA ILE A 889 -25.31 -15.20 2.38
C ILE A 889 -26.67 -14.97 1.70
N ASN A 890 -27.28 -16.02 1.15
CA ASN A 890 -28.58 -15.91 0.48
C ASN A 890 -29.74 -15.63 1.47
N ARG A 891 -29.52 -15.90 2.77
CA ARG A 891 -30.53 -15.77 3.83
C ARG A 891 -30.41 -14.46 4.61
N ALA A 892 -29.18 -14.00 4.86
CA ALA A 892 -28.92 -12.74 5.54
C ALA A 892 -28.85 -11.59 4.53
N LYS A 893 -29.89 -10.75 4.51
CA LYS A 893 -29.98 -9.59 3.59
C LYS A 893 -28.74 -8.68 3.69
N GLY A 894 -28.29 -8.37 4.91
CA GLY A 894 -27.10 -7.54 5.13
C GLY A 894 -25.84 -8.13 4.50
N LEU A 895 -25.56 -9.41 4.71
CA LEU A 895 -24.39 -10.09 4.13
C LEU A 895 -24.49 -10.17 2.60
N LYS A 896 -25.69 -10.36 2.06
CA LYS A 896 -25.93 -10.35 0.61
C LYS A 896 -25.57 -9.01 -0.03
N HIS A 897 -26.02 -7.90 0.56
CA HIS A 897 -25.69 -6.56 0.06
C HIS A 897 -24.18 -6.30 0.12
N VAL A 898 -23.51 -6.65 1.23
CA VAL A 898 -22.04 -6.51 1.36
C VAL A 898 -21.30 -7.27 0.25
N VAL A 899 -21.66 -8.53 0.00
CA VAL A 899 -21.03 -9.34 -1.06
C VAL A 899 -21.28 -8.76 -2.45
N GLN A 900 -22.49 -8.22 -2.71
CA GLN A 900 -22.80 -7.58 -3.99
C GLN A 900 -21.96 -6.31 -4.21
N CYS A 901 -21.81 -5.45 -3.19
CA CYS A 901 -20.94 -4.28 -3.25
C CYS A 901 -19.49 -4.68 -3.58
N VAL A 902 -18.98 -5.76 -2.96
CA VAL A 902 -17.64 -6.28 -3.26
C VAL A 902 -17.52 -6.75 -4.72
N ILE A 903 -18.53 -7.47 -5.25
CA ILE A 903 -18.50 -7.94 -6.65
C ILE A 903 -18.49 -6.77 -7.64
N VAL A 904 -19.28 -5.73 -7.39
CA VAL A 904 -19.31 -4.51 -8.22
C VAL A 904 -17.94 -3.83 -8.20
N ALA A 905 -17.34 -3.68 -7.01
CA ALA A 905 -16.01 -3.10 -6.85
C ALA A 905 -14.90 -3.92 -7.55
N ILE A 906 -14.97 -5.26 -7.54
CA ILE A 906 -13.95 -6.10 -8.19
C ILE A 906 -13.88 -5.83 -9.71
N LYS A 907 -15.02 -5.56 -10.37
CA LYS A 907 -15.04 -5.31 -11.81
C LYS A 907 -14.25 -4.07 -12.19
N THR A 908 -14.31 -3.03 -11.36
CA THR A 908 -13.60 -1.75 -11.59
C THR A 908 -12.12 -1.87 -11.20
N ILE A 909 -11.82 -2.58 -10.10
CA ILE A 909 -10.46 -2.86 -9.61
C ILE A 909 -9.64 -3.73 -10.57
N GLY A 910 -10.28 -4.58 -11.37
CA GLY A 910 -9.62 -5.56 -12.24
C GLY A 910 -8.56 -4.97 -13.18
N ASN A 911 -8.75 -3.74 -13.67
CA ASN A 911 -7.78 -3.08 -14.54
C ASN A 911 -6.47 -2.78 -13.79
N ILE A 912 -6.56 -2.26 -12.56
CA ILE A 912 -5.39 -1.93 -11.73
C ILE A 912 -4.67 -3.22 -11.33
N MET A 913 -5.42 -4.25 -10.89
CA MET A 913 -4.83 -5.56 -10.56
C MET A 913 -4.05 -6.14 -11.74
N LEU A 914 -4.59 -6.01 -12.96
CA LEU A 914 -3.90 -6.48 -14.16
C LEU A 914 -2.58 -5.73 -14.39
N VAL A 915 -2.56 -4.41 -14.20
CA VAL A 915 -1.32 -3.61 -14.30
C VAL A 915 -0.30 -4.06 -13.27
N THR A 916 -0.72 -4.29 -12.02
CA THR A 916 0.16 -4.79 -10.95
C THR A 916 0.74 -6.16 -11.32
N CYS A 917 -0.09 -7.10 -11.80
CA CYS A 917 0.39 -8.41 -12.26
C CYS A 917 1.34 -8.31 -13.46
N LEU A 918 1.12 -7.36 -14.38
CA LEU A 918 2.02 -7.14 -15.52
C LEU A 918 3.38 -6.62 -15.04
N LEU A 919 3.40 -5.64 -14.12
CA LEU A 919 4.66 -5.13 -13.57
C LEU A 919 5.38 -6.19 -12.74
N GLU A 920 4.68 -6.94 -11.90
CA GLU A 920 5.23 -8.07 -11.15
C GLU A 920 5.86 -9.10 -12.10
N PHE A 921 5.17 -9.45 -13.19
CA PHE A 921 5.72 -10.30 -14.24
C PHE A 921 7.00 -9.71 -14.86
N MET A 922 7.03 -8.41 -15.16
CA MET A 922 8.24 -7.76 -15.70
C MET A 922 9.42 -7.85 -14.72
N PHE A 923 9.20 -7.55 -13.44
CA PHE A 923 10.23 -7.70 -12.40
C PHE A 923 10.64 -9.14 -12.20
N ALA A 924 9.72 -10.11 -12.33
CA ALA A 924 10.02 -11.53 -12.24
C ALA A 924 10.96 -11.96 -13.36
N VAL A 925 10.72 -11.54 -14.61
CA VAL A 925 11.64 -11.85 -15.71
C VAL A 925 13.01 -11.18 -15.50
N ILE A 926 13.06 -9.93 -15.02
CA ILE A 926 14.35 -9.30 -14.61
C ILE A 926 15.05 -10.14 -13.54
N GLY A 927 14.31 -10.60 -12.52
CA GLY A 927 14.85 -11.43 -11.44
C GLY A 927 15.41 -12.76 -11.95
N VAL A 928 14.73 -13.43 -12.89
CA VAL A 928 15.25 -14.65 -13.53
C VAL A 928 16.56 -14.36 -14.27
N GLN A 929 16.66 -13.26 -15.01
CA GLN A 929 17.90 -12.88 -15.71
C GLN A 929 19.08 -12.61 -14.75
N LEU A 930 18.78 -12.06 -13.56
CA LEU A 930 19.78 -11.71 -12.58
C LEU A 930 20.20 -12.90 -11.70
N PHE A 931 19.27 -13.78 -11.31
CA PHE A 931 19.45 -14.73 -10.20
C PHE A 931 19.24 -16.20 -10.55
N LYS A 932 18.83 -16.56 -11.79
CA LYS A 932 18.65 -17.98 -12.17
C LYS A 932 19.89 -18.81 -11.83
N GLY A 933 19.70 -19.96 -11.19
CA GLY A 933 20.80 -20.89 -10.93
C GLY A 933 21.83 -20.47 -9.88
N LYS A 934 21.61 -19.37 -9.15
CA LYS A 934 22.57 -18.81 -8.18
C LYS A 934 22.20 -18.99 -6.72
N PHE A 935 20.99 -19.49 -6.43
CA PHE A 935 20.46 -19.63 -5.06
C PHE A 935 20.63 -21.06 -4.53
N PHE A 936 21.79 -21.64 -4.82
CA PHE A 936 22.21 -22.92 -4.30
C PHE A 936 23.32 -22.71 -3.28
N SER A 937 23.31 -23.49 -2.22
CA SER A 937 24.32 -23.45 -1.17
C SER A 937 24.59 -24.86 -0.64
N CYS A 938 25.83 -25.14 -0.27
CA CYS A 938 26.14 -26.32 0.52
C CYS A 938 25.88 -26.01 1.99
N ASN A 939 25.40 -26.99 2.77
CA ASN A 939 25.34 -26.85 4.24
C ASN A 939 26.75 -26.58 4.84
N ASP A 940 27.81 -27.07 4.20
CA ASP A 940 29.20 -26.71 4.52
C ASP A 940 29.64 -25.46 3.73
N SER A 941 29.79 -24.33 4.43
CA SER A 941 30.17 -23.03 3.85
C SER A 941 31.54 -23.02 3.17
N SER A 942 32.41 -23.99 3.47
CA SER A 942 33.71 -24.12 2.83
C SER A 942 33.63 -24.64 1.39
N LYS A 943 32.53 -25.32 1.02
CA LYS A 943 32.34 -25.93 -0.31
C LYS A 943 31.38 -25.09 -1.15
N LYS A 944 31.86 -24.67 -2.32
CA LYS A 944 31.13 -23.78 -3.21
C LYS A 944 30.55 -24.45 -4.46
N VAL A 945 30.83 -25.72 -4.71
CA VAL A 945 30.37 -26.41 -5.94
C VAL A 945 29.65 -27.69 -5.55
N GLU A 946 28.61 -28.05 -6.31
CA GLU A 946 27.81 -29.27 -6.09
C GLU A 946 28.69 -30.54 -6.06
N ALA A 947 29.71 -30.61 -6.93
CA ALA A 947 30.66 -31.73 -6.98
C ALA A 947 31.50 -31.87 -5.69
N ASP A 948 31.86 -30.75 -5.07
CA ASP A 948 32.65 -30.72 -3.84
C ASP A 948 31.80 -30.90 -2.57
N CYS A 949 30.49 -30.64 -2.67
CA CYS A 949 29.52 -30.76 -1.59
C CYS A 949 29.07 -32.22 -1.37
N GLN A 950 30.05 -33.11 -1.16
CA GLN A 950 29.82 -34.53 -0.91
C GLN A 950 30.54 -35.01 0.36
N GLY A 951 30.07 -36.13 0.91
CA GLY A 951 30.63 -36.73 2.13
C GLY A 951 30.10 -36.09 3.42
N GLN A 952 30.96 -36.02 4.44
CA GLN A 952 30.63 -35.51 5.77
C GLN A 952 31.54 -34.33 6.13
N PHE A 953 31.04 -33.44 6.99
CA PHE A 953 31.79 -32.34 7.58
C PHE A 953 31.51 -32.28 9.09
N VAL A 954 32.33 -31.53 9.81
CA VAL A 954 32.19 -31.35 11.26
C VAL A 954 31.58 -29.98 11.51
N SER A 955 30.41 -29.95 12.13
CA SER A 955 29.81 -28.76 12.72
C SER A 955 30.20 -28.68 14.20
N TYR A 956 30.31 -27.46 14.73
CA TYR A 956 30.62 -27.22 16.14
C TYR A 956 29.43 -26.55 16.79
N THR A 957 28.84 -27.18 17.80
CA THR A 957 27.70 -26.60 18.53
C THR A 957 28.16 -25.33 19.26
N ASP A 958 27.44 -24.22 19.07
CA ASP A 958 27.78 -22.89 19.60
C ASP A 958 29.19 -22.36 19.20
N GLY A 959 29.79 -22.92 18.13
CA GLY A 959 31.17 -22.59 17.75
C GLY A 959 32.24 -23.13 18.73
N ASP A 960 31.87 -24.02 19.64
CA ASP A 960 32.78 -24.66 20.59
C ASP A 960 33.53 -25.82 19.93
N ILE A 961 34.84 -25.63 19.73
CA ILE A 961 35.74 -26.61 19.11
C ILE A 961 35.73 -27.96 19.86
N THR A 962 35.36 -27.96 21.14
CA THR A 962 35.33 -29.17 21.98
C THR A 962 34.11 -30.05 21.77
N LYS A 963 33.07 -29.57 21.05
CA LYS A 963 31.82 -30.30 20.80
C LYS A 963 31.56 -30.53 19.30
N PRO A 964 32.34 -31.40 18.63
CA PRO A 964 32.15 -31.68 17.21
C PRO A 964 30.94 -32.58 16.96
N MET A 965 30.08 -32.18 16.03
CA MET A 965 29.01 -33.00 15.46
C MET A 965 29.32 -33.30 14.00
N VAL A 966 29.14 -34.56 13.59
CA VAL A 966 29.40 -34.97 12.21
C VAL A 966 28.10 -34.92 11.43
N GLU A 967 28.05 -34.05 10.44
CA GLU A 967 26.90 -33.87 9.55
C GLU A 967 27.23 -34.27 8.12
N LYS A 968 26.19 -34.64 7.36
CA LYS A 968 26.34 -34.97 5.94
C LYS A 968 26.26 -33.68 5.12
N ARG A 969 27.17 -33.52 4.14
CA ARG A 969 27.08 -32.43 3.17
C ARG A 969 25.87 -32.67 2.25
N VAL A 970 25.04 -31.64 2.12
CA VAL A 970 23.89 -31.61 1.21
C VAL A 970 23.95 -30.31 0.43
N TRP A 971 23.77 -30.41 -0.89
CA TRP A 971 23.63 -29.26 -1.77
C TRP A 971 22.16 -28.87 -1.80
N GLU A 972 21.84 -27.74 -1.18
CA GLU A 972 20.48 -27.30 -0.97
C GLU A 972 20.15 -26.09 -1.84
N LYS A 973 18.88 -25.99 -2.20
CA LYS A 973 18.33 -24.87 -2.95
C LYS A 973 17.45 -24.05 -2.04
N ASN A 974 17.57 -22.72 -2.11
CA ASN A 974 16.70 -21.83 -1.35
C ASN A 974 15.21 -22.04 -1.71
N SER A 975 14.32 -21.99 -0.72
CA SER A 975 12.87 -22.21 -0.90
C SER A 975 12.22 -21.20 -1.85
N PHE A 976 12.67 -19.94 -1.79
CA PHE A 976 12.29 -18.84 -2.68
C PHE A 976 13.47 -18.54 -3.61
N HIS A 977 13.27 -18.63 -4.92
CA HIS A 977 14.33 -18.58 -5.92
C HIS A 977 13.79 -18.14 -7.29
N PHE A 978 14.70 -17.73 -8.18
CA PHE A 978 14.37 -17.13 -9.48
C PHE A 978 14.73 -18.05 -10.67
N ASP A 979 14.55 -19.36 -10.54
CA ASP A 979 14.95 -20.30 -11.62
C ASP A 979 13.99 -20.30 -12.81
N ASN A 980 12.73 -19.90 -12.59
CA ASN A 980 11.73 -19.72 -13.64
C ASN A 980 10.79 -18.58 -13.28
N VAL A 981 10.06 -18.06 -14.27
CA VAL A 981 9.24 -16.85 -14.11
C VAL A 981 8.10 -17.04 -13.10
N ALA A 982 7.43 -18.20 -13.10
CA ALA A 982 6.33 -18.45 -12.17
C ALA A 982 6.78 -18.48 -10.70
N LYS A 983 7.92 -19.11 -10.42
CA LYS A 983 8.52 -19.15 -9.08
C LYS A 983 9.12 -17.79 -8.69
N ALA A 984 9.66 -17.05 -9.65
CA ALA A 984 10.10 -15.66 -9.46
C ALA A 984 8.93 -14.75 -9.08
N MET A 985 7.77 -14.87 -9.74
CA MET A 985 6.54 -14.14 -9.35
C MET A 985 6.15 -14.49 -7.92
N LEU A 986 6.08 -15.77 -7.55
CA LEU A 986 5.81 -16.16 -6.16
C LEU A 986 6.81 -15.58 -5.16
N THR A 987 8.09 -15.54 -5.52
CA THR A 987 9.15 -14.97 -4.69
C THR A 987 9.03 -13.45 -4.55
N LEU A 988 8.60 -12.76 -5.61
CA LEU A 988 8.33 -11.32 -5.58
C LEU A 988 7.02 -10.99 -4.86
N PHE A 989 6.04 -11.89 -4.90
CA PHE A 989 4.82 -11.77 -4.12
C PHE A 989 5.13 -11.77 -2.62
N THR A 990 6.00 -12.66 -2.11
CA THR A 990 6.39 -12.63 -0.69
C THR A 990 7.16 -11.35 -0.32
N VAL A 991 8.00 -10.84 -1.22
CA VAL A 991 8.64 -9.53 -1.01
C VAL A 991 7.62 -8.40 -0.98
N SER A 992 6.55 -8.48 -1.77
CA SER A 992 5.50 -7.45 -1.80
C SER A 992 4.63 -7.43 -0.54
N THR A 993 4.57 -8.55 0.20
CA THR A 993 3.90 -8.61 1.51
C THR A 993 4.80 -8.16 2.67
N PHE A 994 6.06 -7.80 2.38
CA PHE A 994 7.11 -7.51 3.37
C PHE A 994 7.54 -8.67 4.26
N GLU A 995 7.28 -9.92 3.87
CA GLU A 995 7.58 -11.10 4.70
C GLU A 995 8.84 -11.84 4.20
N GLY A 996 9.81 -12.07 5.08
CA GLY A 996 11.06 -12.80 4.81
C GLY A 996 11.97 -12.17 3.76
N TRP A 997 11.71 -10.92 3.37
CA TRP A 997 12.44 -10.25 2.29
C TRP A 997 13.90 -9.91 2.63
N PRO A 998 14.30 -9.57 3.88
CA PRO A 998 15.70 -9.31 4.21
C PRO A 998 16.56 -10.56 4.05
N GLY A 999 16.05 -11.73 4.44
CA GLY A 999 16.73 -13.01 4.21
C GLY A 999 16.99 -13.27 2.73
N LEU A 1000 15.96 -13.07 1.89
CA LEU A 1000 16.10 -13.19 0.44
C LEU A 1000 17.06 -12.15 -0.17
N LEU A 1001 17.05 -10.92 0.34
CA LEU A 1001 17.97 -9.85 -0.05
C LEU A 1001 19.42 -10.29 0.17
N TYR A 1002 19.76 -10.80 1.36
CA TYR A 1002 21.14 -11.19 1.66
C TYR A 1002 21.60 -12.40 0.84
N VAL A 1003 20.73 -13.38 0.60
CA VAL A 1003 21.01 -14.48 -0.35
C VAL A 1003 21.31 -13.93 -1.75
N SER A 1004 20.61 -12.87 -2.16
CA SER A 1004 20.81 -12.22 -3.47
C SER A 1004 22.10 -11.40 -3.54
N ILE A 1005 22.48 -10.73 -2.45
CA ILE A 1005 23.75 -9.99 -2.33
C ILE A 1005 24.94 -10.95 -2.40
N ASP A 1006 24.81 -12.12 -1.77
CA ASP A 1006 25.85 -13.14 -1.76
C ASP A 1006 25.91 -13.96 -3.06
N SER A 1007 24.93 -13.80 -3.95
CA SER A 1007 24.84 -14.57 -5.19
C SER A 1007 26.01 -14.29 -6.14
N ASN A 1008 26.66 -15.36 -6.62
CA ASN A 1008 27.84 -15.28 -7.49
C ASN A 1008 27.52 -15.69 -8.94
N THR A 1009 28.07 -16.81 -9.40
CA THR A 1009 27.87 -17.38 -10.74
C THR A 1009 26.88 -18.54 -10.66
N GLU A 1010 26.35 -18.93 -11.82
CA GLU A 1010 25.50 -20.14 -11.91
C GLU A 1010 26.28 -21.36 -11.38
N ASP A 1011 25.60 -22.24 -10.64
CA ASP A 1011 26.14 -23.48 -10.06
C ASP A 1011 27.23 -23.31 -9.00
N VAL A 1012 27.43 -22.08 -8.51
CA VAL A 1012 28.42 -21.78 -7.47
C VAL A 1012 27.71 -21.20 -6.25
N GLY A 1013 28.13 -21.65 -5.08
CA GLY A 1013 27.61 -21.24 -3.79
C GLY A 1013 27.87 -19.76 -3.48
N PRO A 1014 27.18 -19.24 -2.45
CA PRO A 1014 27.25 -17.83 -2.09
C PRO A 1014 28.65 -17.38 -1.68
N VAL A 1015 28.95 -16.11 -1.94
CA VAL A 1015 30.15 -15.42 -1.46
C VAL A 1015 29.73 -14.17 -0.72
N TYR A 1016 30.13 -14.06 0.54
CA TYR A 1016 29.78 -12.96 1.43
C TYR A 1016 30.00 -11.58 0.78
N ASN A 1017 28.94 -10.78 0.71
CA ASN A 1017 28.95 -9.40 0.19
C ASN A 1017 29.53 -9.23 -1.22
N TYR A 1018 29.31 -10.20 -2.12
CA TYR A 1018 29.84 -10.13 -3.48
C TYR A 1018 29.18 -9.03 -4.33
N ARG A 1019 27.85 -8.83 -4.22
CA ARG A 1019 27.08 -7.89 -5.06
C ARG A 1019 26.08 -7.04 -4.25
N PRO A 1020 26.54 -6.12 -3.38
CA PRO A 1020 25.66 -5.26 -2.59
C PRO A 1020 24.73 -4.37 -3.46
N MET A 1021 25.14 -4.03 -4.68
CA MET A 1021 24.33 -3.22 -5.61
C MET A 1021 23.00 -3.88 -6.02
N VAL A 1022 22.88 -5.19 -5.87
CA VAL A 1022 21.62 -5.91 -6.11
C VAL A 1022 20.49 -5.41 -5.20
N ALA A 1023 20.80 -4.86 -4.02
CA ALA A 1023 19.78 -4.33 -3.11
C ALA A 1023 18.87 -3.27 -3.75
N VAL A 1024 19.39 -2.51 -4.73
CA VAL A 1024 18.63 -1.51 -5.48
C VAL A 1024 17.44 -2.15 -6.22
N TYR A 1025 17.57 -3.39 -6.72
CA TYR A 1025 16.48 -4.12 -7.36
C TYR A 1025 15.29 -4.31 -6.40
N TYR A 1026 15.57 -4.78 -5.17
CA TYR A 1026 14.54 -5.00 -4.15
C TYR A 1026 13.92 -3.70 -3.65
N ILE A 1027 14.73 -2.66 -3.39
CA ILE A 1027 14.23 -1.35 -2.95
C ILE A 1027 13.31 -0.75 -4.02
N ILE A 1028 13.71 -0.77 -5.29
CA ILE A 1028 12.87 -0.26 -6.39
C ILE A 1028 11.58 -1.07 -6.50
N TYR A 1029 11.66 -2.39 -6.43
CA TYR A 1029 10.50 -3.27 -6.48
C TYR A 1029 9.50 -2.95 -5.34
N ILE A 1030 10.00 -2.83 -4.11
CA ILE A 1030 9.19 -2.48 -2.93
C ILE A 1030 8.52 -1.11 -3.11
N ILE A 1031 9.26 -0.08 -3.55
CA ILE A 1031 8.72 1.27 -3.74
C ILE A 1031 7.63 1.28 -4.84
N ILE A 1032 7.81 0.55 -5.93
CA ILE A 1032 6.86 0.54 -7.05
C ILE A 1032 5.63 -0.34 -6.75
N ILE A 1033 5.83 -1.58 -6.29
CA ILE A 1033 4.72 -2.53 -6.12
C ILE A 1033 4.09 -2.40 -4.74
N ALA A 1034 4.87 -2.65 -3.69
CA ALA A 1034 4.33 -2.71 -2.34
C ALA A 1034 3.88 -1.33 -1.83
N PHE A 1035 4.59 -0.27 -2.21
CA PHE A 1035 4.20 1.09 -1.83
C PHE A 1035 3.29 1.72 -2.88
N PHE A 1036 3.71 1.94 -4.12
CA PHE A 1036 2.89 2.73 -5.05
C PHE A 1036 1.60 2.01 -5.53
N MET A 1037 1.68 0.73 -5.92
CA MET A 1037 0.51 0.01 -6.46
C MET A 1037 -0.53 -0.37 -5.41
N VAL A 1038 -0.12 -0.75 -4.19
CA VAL A 1038 -1.07 -0.99 -3.10
C VAL A 1038 -1.81 0.29 -2.73
N ASN A 1039 -1.13 1.44 -2.78
CA ASN A 1039 -1.75 2.73 -2.45
C ASN A 1039 -2.78 3.15 -3.51
N ILE A 1040 -2.48 2.93 -4.80
CA ILE A 1040 -3.47 3.12 -5.87
C ILE A 1040 -4.67 2.20 -5.65
N PHE A 1041 -4.43 0.93 -5.34
CA PHE A 1041 -5.49 -0.05 -5.11
C PHE A 1041 -6.41 0.38 -3.96
N VAL A 1042 -5.85 0.75 -2.80
CA VAL A 1042 -6.63 1.22 -1.64
C VAL A 1042 -7.36 2.52 -1.96
N GLY A 1043 -6.69 3.47 -2.63
CA GLY A 1043 -7.32 4.73 -3.08
C GLY A 1043 -8.55 4.46 -3.94
N PHE A 1044 -8.42 3.61 -4.97
CA PHE A 1044 -9.51 3.25 -5.87
C PHE A 1044 -10.67 2.51 -5.17
N VAL A 1045 -10.37 1.60 -4.24
CA VAL A 1045 -11.38 0.93 -3.40
C VAL A 1045 -12.16 1.96 -2.57
N ILE A 1046 -11.46 2.93 -1.97
CA ILE A 1046 -12.12 3.99 -1.18
C ILE A 1046 -13.04 4.83 -2.10
N VAL A 1047 -12.57 5.23 -3.28
CA VAL A 1047 -13.37 6.00 -4.26
C VAL A 1047 -14.63 5.26 -4.63
N THR A 1048 -14.50 4.01 -5.07
CA THR A 1048 -15.64 3.19 -5.51
C THR A 1048 -16.64 2.95 -4.38
N PHE A 1049 -16.16 2.80 -3.14
CA PHE A 1049 -17.05 2.67 -1.99
C PHE A 1049 -17.74 3.98 -1.61
N GLN A 1050 -17.06 5.12 -1.79
CA GLN A 1050 -17.64 6.46 -1.61
C GLN A 1050 -18.68 6.77 -2.69
N SER A 1051 -18.39 6.51 -3.97
CA SER A 1051 -19.30 6.76 -5.09
C SER A 1051 -20.59 5.96 -4.97
N GLU A 1052 -20.49 4.67 -4.64
CA GLU A 1052 -21.66 3.80 -4.38
C GLU A 1052 -22.43 4.25 -3.13
N GLY A 1053 -21.73 4.78 -2.11
CA GLY A 1053 -22.34 5.35 -0.92
C GLY A 1053 -23.06 6.68 -1.17
N GLU A 1054 -22.60 7.49 -2.12
CA GLU A 1054 -23.18 8.80 -2.46
C GLU A 1054 -24.27 8.71 -3.53
N GLN A 1055 -24.28 7.65 -4.35
CA GLN A 1055 -25.33 7.40 -5.35
C GLN A 1055 -26.72 7.31 -4.72
N GLU A 1056 -26.83 6.86 -3.46
CA GLU A 1056 -28.07 6.84 -2.67
C GLU A 1056 -28.66 8.25 -2.44
N TYR A 1057 -27.87 9.31 -2.64
CA TYR A 1057 -28.23 10.69 -2.32
C TYR A 1057 -28.15 11.69 -3.48
N LYS A 1058 -27.76 11.26 -4.70
CA LYS A 1058 -27.66 12.13 -5.90
C LYS A 1058 -28.94 12.94 -6.18
N ASN A 1059 -30.12 12.43 -5.78
CA ASN A 1059 -31.42 13.08 -6.03
C ASN A 1059 -31.96 13.91 -4.85
N CYS A 1060 -31.15 14.19 -3.83
CA CYS A 1060 -31.59 14.92 -2.64
C CYS A 1060 -31.21 16.42 -2.73
N CYS A 1061 -32.19 17.32 -2.57
CA CYS A 1061 -31.97 18.77 -2.59
C CYS A 1061 -31.25 19.34 -1.35
N LEU A 1062 -30.91 18.50 -0.37
CA LEU A 1062 -30.29 18.90 0.90
C LEU A 1062 -28.82 18.50 0.93
N ASP A 1063 -27.96 19.45 1.29
CA ASP A 1063 -26.53 19.21 1.54
C ASP A 1063 -26.31 18.27 2.75
N LYS A 1064 -25.18 17.58 2.79
CA LYS A 1064 -24.79 16.62 3.84
C LYS A 1064 -24.84 17.25 5.23
N ASN A 1065 -24.35 18.49 5.38
CA ASN A 1065 -24.36 19.20 6.65
C ASN A 1065 -25.79 19.57 7.08
N GLN A 1066 -26.63 19.98 6.14
CA GLN A 1066 -28.04 20.29 6.40
C GLN A 1066 -28.79 19.04 6.86
N ARG A 1067 -28.56 17.90 6.21
CA ARG A 1067 -29.16 16.62 6.58
C ARG A 1067 -28.77 16.18 7.99
N ASN A 1068 -27.48 16.23 8.32
CA ASN A 1068 -27.00 15.87 9.66
C ASN A 1068 -27.59 16.79 10.74
N CYS A 1069 -27.72 18.09 10.44
CA CYS A 1069 -28.32 19.06 11.36
C CYS A 1069 -29.82 18.78 11.58
N ILE A 1070 -30.57 18.55 10.50
CA ILE A 1070 -32.01 18.21 10.58
C ILE A 1070 -32.21 16.88 11.31
N GLU A 1071 -31.42 15.87 11.00
CA GLU A 1071 -31.49 14.56 11.66
C GLU A 1071 -31.17 14.68 13.15
N PHE A 1072 -30.13 15.43 13.51
CA PHE A 1072 -29.81 15.71 14.91
C PHE A 1072 -30.93 16.46 15.60
N ALA A 1073 -31.48 17.51 14.99
CA ALA A 1073 -32.59 18.28 15.54
C ALA A 1073 -33.84 17.42 15.77
N LEU A 1074 -34.16 16.51 14.84
CA LEU A 1074 -35.30 15.60 14.95
C LEU A 1074 -35.07 14.46 15.97
N LYS A 1075 -33.83 14.03 16.17
CA LYS A 1075 -33.47 12.91 17.09
C LYS A 1075 -33.07 13.36 18.48
N ALA A 1076 -32.74 14.63 18.68
CA ALA A 1076 -32.28 15.16 19.95
C ALA A 1076 -33.35 14.97 21.04
N LYS A 1077 -32.98 14.29 22.13
CA LYS A 1077 -33.80 14.13 23.33
C LYS A 1077 -33.18 14.89 24.49
N PRO A 1078 -33.97 15.53 25.37
CA PRO A 1078 -33.43 16.24 26.52
C PRO A 1078 -32.74 15.28 27.49
N VAL A 1079 -31.53 15.62 27.93
CA VAL A 1079 -30.78 14.85 28.94
C VAL A 1079 -31.43 15.05 30.30
N ARG A 1080 -31.88 13.95 30.93
CA ARG A 1080 -32.47 13.99 32.28
C ARG A 1080 -31.35 14.15 33.32
N ARG A 1081 -31.27 15.31 33.98
CA ARG A 1081 -30.40 15.53 35.15
C ARG A 1081 -31.18 15.21 36.43
N TYR A 1082 -30.67 14.30 37.24
CA TYR A 1082 -31.25 14.01 38.56
C TYR A 1082 -30.76 15.04 39.58
N ILE A 1083 -31.68 15.77 40.22
CA ILE A 1083 -31.40 16.71 41.30
C ILE A 1083 -32.22 16.27 42.53
N PRO A 1084 -31.59 15.93 43.66
CA PRO A 1084 -32.30 15.45 44.84
C PRO A 1084 -33.01 16.59 45.59
N LYS A 1085 -34.19 16.31 46.14
CA LYS A 1085 -34.99 17.28 46.92
C LYS A 1085 -34.59 17.37 48.40
N ASN A 1086 -34.05 16.29 48.97
CA ASN A 1086 -33.67 16.24 50.38
C ASN A 1086 -32.39 17.05 50.64
N ARG A 1087 -32.38 17.93 51.66
CA ARG A 1087 -31.22 18.80 51.96
C ARG A 1087 -29.92 18.02 52.23
N PHE A 1088 -30.00 16.90 52.94
CA PHE A 1088 -28.82 16.06 53.21
C PHE A 1088 -28.28 15.41 51.93
N GLN A 1089 -29.18 14.83 51.14
CA GLN A 1089 -28.85 14.22 49.85
C GLN A 1089 -28.28 15.25 48.85
N TYR A 1090 -28.82 16.47 48.84
CA TYR A 1090 -28.34 17.57 48.01
C TYR A 1090 -26.91 18.01 48.36
N LYS A 1091 -26.54 18.05 49.65
CA LYS A 1091 -25.16 18.35 50.05
C LYS A 1091 -24.16 17.29 49.54
N ILE A 1092 -24.53 16.01 49.65
CA ILE A 1092 -23.71 14.90 49.14
C ILE A 1092 -23.63 14.96 47.61
N TRP A 1093 -24.77 15.15 46.93
CA TRP A 1093 -24.83 15.29 45.48
C TRP A 1093 -23.99 16.46 44.98
N TRP A 1094 -24.05 17.62 45.63
CA TRP A 1094 -23.24 18.79 45.29
C TRP A 1094 -21.74 18.52 45.46
N PHE A 1095 -21.35 17.78 46.49
CA PHE A 1095 -19.96 17.37 46.70
C PHE A 1095 -19.48 16.38 45.63
N VAL A 1096 -20.25 15.32 45.38
CA VAL A 1096 -19.91 14.26 44.42
C VAL A 1096 -19.88 14.77 42.97
N THR A 1097 -20.73 15.74 42.62
CA THR A 1097 -20.75 16.36 41.28
C THR A 1097 -19.79 17.55 41.14
N SER A 1098 -18.99 17.84 42.17
CA SER A 1098 -18.02 18.93 42.12
C SER A 1098 -16.75 18.51 41.35
N GLN A 1099 -16.20 19.44 40.56
CA GLN A 1099 -14.93 19.24 39.86
C GLN A 1099 -13.75 18.81 40.77
N PRO A 1100 -13.54 19.36 41.99
CA PRO A 1100 -12.44 18.90 42.83
C PRO A 1100 -12.59 17.44 43.28
N PHE A 1101 -13.82 16.95 43.48
CA PHE A 1101 -14.04 15.52 43.77
C PHE A 1101 -13.68 14.64 42.57
N GLU A 1102 -14.08 15.03 41.35
CA GLU A 1102 -13.71 14.31 40.13
C GLU A 1102 -12.19 14.28 39.91
N TYR A 1103 -11.50 15.42 40.09
CA TYR A 1103 -10.04 15.46 39.98
C TYR A 1103 -9.34 14.63 41.07
N ALA A 1104 -9.87 14.60 42.30
CA ALA A 1104 -9.31 13.78 43.37
C ALA A 1104 -9.40 12.28 43.04
N ILE A 1105 -10.56 11.81 42.57
CA ILE A 1105 -10.74 10.42 42.12
C ILE A 1105 -9.83 10.11 40.93
N PHE A 1106 -9.70 11.01 39.96
CA PHE A 1106 -8.80 10.82 38.81
C PHE A 1106 -7.34 10.66 39.23
N VAL A 1107 -6.85 11.51 40.15
CA VAL A 1107 -5.49 11.39 40.70
C VAL A 1107 -5.30 10.06 41.44
N LEU A 1108 -6.29 9.61 42.20
CA LEU A 1108 -6.24 8.31 42.88
C LEU A 1108 -6.20 7.13 41.90
N ILE A 1109 -6.93 7.20 40.78
CA ILE A 1109 -6.84 6.19 39.71
C ILE A 1109 -5.42 6.17 39.15
N MET A 1110 -4.83 7.32 38.84
CA MET A 1110 -3.45 7.40 38.33
C MET A 1110 -2.43 6.82 39.32
N LEU A 1111 -2.59 7.11 40.62
CA LEU A 1111 -1.72 6.54 41.67
C LEU A 1111 -1.91 5.02 41.79
N ASN A 1112 -3.14 4.51 41.68
CA ASN A 1112 -3.41 3.08 41.66
C ASN A 1112 -2.78 2.40 40.43
N THR A 1113 -2.87 3.01 39.25
CA THR A 1113 -2.20 2.52 38.04
C THR A 1113 -0.68 2.45 38.22
N ILE A 1114 -0.07 3.47 38.84
CA ILE A 1114 1.37 3.46 39.15
C ILE A 1114 1.68 2.33 40.15
N SER A 1115 0.86 2.15 41.19
CA SER A 1115 1.02 1.05 42.17
C SER A 1115 1.04 -0.32 41.50
N LEU A 1116 0.11 -0.59 40.59
CA LEU A 1116 0.07 -1.84 39.82
C LEU A 1116 1.30 -2.01 38.91
N ALA A 1117 1.82 -0.91 38.35
CA ALA A 1117 3.00 -0.92 37.49
C ALA A 1117 4.33 -1.07 38.25
N MET A 1118 4.33 -0.93 39.58
CA MET A 1118 5.55 -1.01 40.39
C MET A 1118 5.97 -2.45 40.72
N LYS A 1119 5.11 -3.45 40.47
CA LYS A 1119 5.42 -4.87 40.65
C LYS A 1119 6.58 -5.30 39.75
N PHE A 1120 7.48 -6.14 40.27
CA PHE A 1120 8.57 -6.71 39.50
C PHE A 1120 8.96 -8.11 39.98
N ARG A 1121 9.63 -8.88 39.12
CA ARG A 1121 10.06 -10.25 39.46
C ARG A 1121 11.11 -10.25 40.57
N GLY A 1122 10.94 -11.12 41.55
CA GLY A 1122 11.89 -11.30 42.65
C GLY A 1122 11.85 -10.18 43.68
N GLU A 1123 10.72 -9.48 43.79
CA GLU A 1123 10.51 -8.46 44.82
C GLU A 1123 10.62 -9.04 46.25
N PRO A 1124 11.19 -8.29 47.21
CA PRO A 1124 11.26 -8.72 48.61
C PRO A 1124 9.86 -8.88 49.21
N GLU A 1125 9.65 -9.85 50.10
CA GLU A 1125 8.33 -10.10 50.73
C GLU A 1125 7.73 -8.84 51.41
N ALA A 1126 8.57 -7.99 52.02
CA ALA A 1126 8.13 -6.74 52.63
C ALA A 1126 7.54 -5.75 51.61
N TYR A 1127 8.04 -5.78 50.36
CA TYR A 1127 7.57 -4.94 49.28
C TYR A 1127 6.21 -5.40 48.75
N THR A 1128 6.05 -6.71 48.53
CA THR A 1128 4.76 -7.32 48.15
C THR A 1128 3.68 -6.99 49.17
N HIS A 1129 3.96 -7.17 50.47
CA HIS A 1129 3.02 -6.85 51.53
C HIS A 1129 2.66 -5.34 51.58
N ALA A 1130 3.60 -4.45 51.25
CA ALA A 1130 3.32 -3.02 51.16
C ALA A 1130 2.41 -2.67 49.98
N LEU A 1131 2.61 -3.29 48.81
CA LEU A 1131 1.73 -3.14 47.65
C LEU A 1131 0.32 -3.69 47.93
N ASP A 1132 0.21 -4.82 48.62
CA ASP A 1132 -1.10 -5.39 49.01
C ASP A 1132 -1.88 -4.47 49.95
N ILE A 1133 -1.20 -3.87 50.95
CA ILE A 1133 -1.82 -2.85 51.82
C ILE A 1133 -2.29 -1.66 50.99
N LEU A 1134 -1.46 -1.18 50.05
CA LEU A 1134 -1.79 -0.03 49.22
C LEU A 1134 -3.00 -0.32 48.32
N ASN A 1135 -3.08 -1.53 47.74
CA ASN A 1135 -4.24 -1.99 46.96
C ASN A 1135 -5.52 -2.07 47.81
N LEU A 1136 -5.42 -2.49 49.07
CA LEU A 1136 -6.54 -2.49 50.01
C LEU A 1136 -7.03 -1.07 50.32
N ILE A 1137 -6.10 -0.11 50.50
CA ILE A 1137 -6.42 1.31 50.70
C ILE A 1137 -7.17 1.87 49.49
N PHE A 1138 -6.69 1.64 48.27
CA PHE A 1138 -7.38 2.09 47.06
C PHE A 1138 -8.78 1.49 46.95
N THR A 1139 -8.91 0.19 47.24
CA THR A 1139 -10.22 -0.49 47.23
C THR A 1139 -11.19 0.14 48.23
N ALA A 1140 -10.74 0.49 49.44
CA ALA A 1140 -11.57 1.16 50.43
C ALA A 1140 -12.02 2.56 49.98
N VAL A 1141 -11.14 3.32 49.32
CA VAL A 1141 -11.47 4.67 48.81
C VAL A 1141 -12.46 4.60 47.64
N PHE A 1142 -12.28 3.68 46.70
CA PHE A 1142 -13.25 3.50 45.59
C PHE A 1142 -14.59 2.94 46.08
N ALA A 1143 -14.59 2.07 47.09
CA ALA A 1143 -15.83 1.64 47.75
C ALA A 1143 -16.56 2.82 48.41
N LEU A 1144 -15.82 3.74 49.06
CA LEU A 1144 -16.40 4.95 49.64
C LEU A 1144 -16.98 5.86 48.55
N GLU A 1145 -16.27 6.05 47.44
CA GLU A 1145 -16.77 6.79 46.27
C GLU A 1145 -18.10 6.20 45.76
N PHE A 1146 -18.16 4.88 45.58
CA PHE A 1146 -19.36 4.17 45.15
C PHE A 1146 -20.54 4.41 46.12
N VAL A 1147 -20.29 4.31 47.43
CA VAL A 1147 -21.31 4.58 48.45
C VAL A 1147 -21.79 6.03 48.40
N LEU A 1148 -20.89 7.01 48.28
CA LEU A 1148 -21.24 8.43 48.16
C LEU A 1148 -22.06 8.72 46.89
N LYS A 1149 -21.72 8.09 45.76
CA LYS A 1149 -22.49 8.19 44.51
C LYS A 1149 -23.88 7.59 44.64
N ILE A 1150 -24.03 6.43 45.29
CA ILE A 1150 -25.35 5.84 45.58
C ILE A 1150 -26.18 6.75 46.49
N MET A 1151 -25.58 7.33 47.54
CA MET A 1151 -26.26 8.27 48.42
C MET A 1151 -26.71 9.52 47.66
N ALA A 1152 -25.91 10.02 46.71
CA ALA A 1152 -26.25 11.17 45.88
C ALA A 1152 -27.39 10.89 44.90
N PHE A 1153 -27.29 9.82 44.09
CA PHE A 1153 -28.18 9.57 42.95
C PHE A 1153 -29.37 8.64 43.22
N ARG A 1154 -29.35 7.87 44.33
CA ARG A 1154 -30.20 6.67 44.55
C ARG A 1154 -29.93 5.57 43.51
N PHE A 1155 -30.42 4.37 43.80
CA PHE A 1155 -30.19 3.18 42.96
C PHE A 1155 -30.97 3.18 41.64
N LYS A 1156 -32.03 3.99 41.53
CA LYS A 1156 -32.90 4.11 40.35
C LYS A 1156 -32.48 5.30 39.52
#